data_AF-A0A0F2LQT8-F1
#
_entry.id   AF-A0A0F2LQT8-F1
#
_cell.length_a   1.000
_cell.length_b   1.000
_cell.length_c   1.000
_cell.angle_alpha   90.00
_cell.angle_beta   90.00
_cell.angle_gamma   90.00
#
_symmetry.space_group_name_H-M   'P 1'
#
loop_
_entity.id
_entity.type
_entity.pdbx_description
1 polymer ?
#
loop_
_entity_poly.entity_id
_entity_poly.type
_entity_poly.pdbx_seq_one_letter_code
_entity_poly.pdbx_strand_id
1 'polypeptide(L)'
;MANAVRRRGRQPAQSNQANRDEVNHDTTFSAGTPSDISEHGWSPDMSDKARTHPASHRSRTGKKRRHTLVFLLGSLFGLIAAGFFAKSNDLIDFPEIGELTMDSLFDVLPAGLVTDMRDLVNGERDFLDSSDAFSVGLKVKAEGLGVNHSVIMIPGVISTGLESWGTANASRQYFRKRLWGSWSMMRALVLDKENWKRHIMLDKKTGLDPAGYRMRAAQGFDATDFFITGYWIWNKIFENLASLGYDPTNSFTAAYDWRLSYANLEVRDQYFTRLKMHIEMAAATSDRKVVLVSHSMGSQVLFYFFHWVESRLGGRGGDDWVEKYVDSWINVSGCMLGAVKDLTAVLSGEMRDTAQLNSFAVYGLEKFLSKEERADIFRAMPGISSMLPMGGDAIWGSIEDGAPDDLPGQEQSFAALLNFRGSDNWTIPLHNLTVSGALDYLFNTSQDWYREQIRSSYSHGVAQTSEEVERNERDPRKWINPLETRLPRAPSLKIYCFYGVGKPTERSYYYRSPDPLPTTKLNITIDTTLTQGEMIDHGVVMGEGDGTVNLLSTGYMCNQGWKLQRYNPAGAKITVVEMPHEPERFNPRGGPNTADHVDILGRQMLNELILKVAAGHGDTIKERVVSRIRQYAAKVKIYEE
;
A
#
# COMPACT_ATOMS: atom_id res chain seq x y z
N MET A 1 -34.76 -50.64 -20.74
CA MET A 1 -35.85 -49.76 -21.21
C MET A 1 -35.18 -48.44 -21.56
N ALA A 2 -34.95 -48.09 -22.83
CA ALA A 2 -35.91 -47.67 -23.87
C ALA A 2 -36.49 -46.26 -23.60
N ASN A 3 -36.58 -45.32 -24.55
CA ASN A 3 -35.87 -45.11 -25.84
C ASN A 3 -36.23 -43.69 -26.39
N ALA A 4 -35.72 -43.31 -27.57
CA ALA A 4 -36.02 -42.06 -28.33
C ALA A 4 -35.44 -40.76 -27.73
N VAL A 5 -34.75 -39.84 -28.45
CA VAL A 5 -34.47 -39.62 -29.89
C VAL A 5 -35.64 -39.16 -30.77
N ARG A 6 -35.61 -37.90 -31.21
CA ARG A 6 -36.15 -37.48 -32.53
C ARG A 6 -35.30 -36.34 -33.12
N ARG A 7 -35.29 -36.20 -34.46
CA ARG A 7 -34.34 -35.35 -35.21
C ARG A 7 -34.98 -34.85 -36.53
N ARG A 8 -34.52 -33.68 -37.00
CA ARG A 8 -34.73 -33.06 -38.35
C ARG A 8 -36.11 -32.48 -38.71
N GLY A 9 -36.06 -31.22 -39.15
CA GLY A 9 -36.84 -30.62 -40.24
C GLY A 9 -35.88 -29.76 -41.10
N ARG A 10 -36.21 -29.41 -42.35
CA ARG A 10 -35.30 -28.68 -43.27
C ARG A 10 -36.05 -27.58 -44.05
N GLN A 11 -35.28 -26.56 -44.46
CA GLN A 11 -35.59 -25.45 -45.39
C GLN A 11 -36.55 -25.78 -46.56
N PRO A 12 -37.23 -24.75 -47.12
CA PRO A 12 -36.67 -24.05 -48.29
C PRO A 12 -36.49 -22.53 -48.11
N ALA A 13 -36.01 -21.84 -49.15
CA ALA A 13 -35.70 -20.40 -49.16
C ALA A 13 -36.55 -19.62 -50.19
N GLN A 14 -36.54 -18.29 -50.09
CA GLN A 14 -36.94 -17.34 -51.14
C GLN A 14 -36.03 -16.09 -51.10
N SER A 15 -36.06 -15.24 -52.14
CA SER A 15 -34.97 -14.31 -52.47
C SER A 15 -35.42 -12.99 -53.13
N ASN A 16 -34.44 -12.10 -53.31
CA ASN A 16 -34.35 -10.94 -54.25
C ASN A 16 -34.69 -9.53 -53.73
N GLN A 17 -34.11 -8.55 -54.46
CA GLN A 17 -34.27 -7.09 -54.41
C GLN A 17 -33.76 -6.41 -53.11
N ALA A 18 -32.67 -5.63 -53.09
CA ALA A 18 -31.85 -4.97 -54.12
C ALA A 18 -32.44 -3.69 -54.77
N ASN A 19 -32.09 -2.55 -54.15
CA ASN A 19 -31.84 -1.21 -54.70
C ASN A 19 -31.04 -0.46 -53.60
N ARG A 20 -29.97 0.33 -53.79
CA ARG A 20 -29.72 1.47 -54.71
C ARG A 20 -30.84 2.53 -54.58
N ASP A 21 -30.53 3.76 -54.19
CA ASP A 21 -29.68 4.68 -54.95
C ASP A 21 -28.75 5.58 -54.12
N GLU A 22 -27.73 6.11 -54.79
CA GLU A 22 -26.93 7.25 -54.33
C GLU A 22 -27.56 8.55 -54.85
N VAL A 23 -27.66 9.58 -54.02
CA VAL A 23 -27.58 10.97 -54.49
C VAL A 23 -26.70 11.75 -53.52
N ASN A 24 -25.60 12.27 -54.05
CA ASN A 24 -24.69 13.18 -53.37
C ASN A 24 -24.96 14.61 -53.86
N HIS A 25 -24.85 15.62 -53.00
CA HIS A 25 -24.48 16.97 -53.46
C HIS A 25 -23.95 17.88 -52.35
N ASP A 26 -22.90 18.61 -52.70
CA ASP A 26 -22.15 19.54 -51.87
C ASP A 26 -22.93 20.81 -51.49
N THR A 27 -22.43 21.50 -50.46
CA THR A 27 -22.13 22.93 -50.62
C THR A 27 -20.92 23.33 -49.77
N THR A 28 -20.16 24.32 -50.23
CA THR A 28 -18.77 24.59 -49.81
C THR A 28 -18.53 26.07 -49.48
N PHE A 29 -17.33 26.39 -48.96
CA PHE A 29 -16.81 27.74 -48.66
C PHE A 29 -17.45 28.47 -47.45
N SER A 30 -16.76 29.36 -46.70
CA SER A 30 -15.33 29.75 -46.67
C SER A 30 -14.90 30.15 -45.25
N ALA A 31 -13.60 30.04 -44.97
CA ALA A 31 -12.94 30.65 -43.80
C ALA A 31 -12.88 32.20 -43.86
N GLY A 32 -12.58 32.83 -42.72
CA GLY A 32 -12.32 34.27 -42.63
C GLY A 32 -11.96 34.81 -41.22
N THR A 33 -10.67 34.86 -40.89
CA THR A 33 -10.06 35.75 -39.86
C THR A 33 -9.09 36.68 -40.59
N PRO A 34 -8.99 37.99 -40.27
CA PRO A 34 -8.07 38.52 -39.23
C PRO A 34 -8.63 39.83 -38.55
N SER A 35 -7.98 40.67 -37.72
CA SER A 35 -6.79 40.65 -36.82
C SER A 35 -6.74 41.95 -35.96
N ASP A 36 -6.11 41.87 -34.78
CA ASP A 36 -5.29 42.94 -34.13
C ASP A 36 -5.91 44.25 -33.56
N ILE A 37 -5.03 45.03 -32.91
CA ILE A 37 -5.18 46.27 -32.11
C ILE A 37 -5.57 45.98 -30.63
N SER A 38 -4.66 45.81 -29.64
CA SER A 38 -3.56 46.69 -29.12
C SER A 38 -4.07 47.98 -28.45
N GLU A 39 -3.60 48.51 -27.31
CA GLU A 39 -2.67 48.07 -26.25
C GLU A 39 -2.82 49.07 -25.05
N HIS A 40 -1.88 49.11 -24.08
CA HIS A 40 -1.78 50.05 -22.95
C HIS A 40 -2.79 49.85 -21.78
N GLY A 41 -2.46 50.19 -20.52
CA GLY A 41 -1.13 50.55 -19.99
C GLY A 41 -1.13 51.23 -18.60
N TRP A 42 -0.55 50.53 -17.61
CA TRP A 42 0.09 51.02 -16.36
C TRP A 42 -0.69 51.83 -15.29
N SER A 43 -0.18 51.73 -14.05
CA SER A 43 -0.59 52.42 -12.81
C SER A 43 0.30 53.68 -12.57
N PRO A 44 0.36 54.35 -11.39
CA PRO A 44 -0.47 54.34 -10.15
C PRO A 44 -0.84 55.77 -9.64
N ASP A 45 -1.48 55.91 -8.46
CA ASP A 45 -1.10 56.93 -7.44
C ASP A 45 -1.70 56.64 -6.02
N MET A 46 -1.40 57.50 -5.03
CA MET A 46 -1.57 57.31 -3.58
C MET A 46 -2.68 58.16 -2.90
N SER A 47 -2.91 57.84 -1.61
CA SER A 47 -3.00 58.78 -0.46
C SER A 47 -4.34 59.08 0.24
N ASP A 48 -4.20 59.35 1.53
CA ASP A 48 -5.18 59.55 2.60
C ASP A 48 -6.38 60.47 2.34
N LYS A 49 -7.50 60.13 3.01
CA LYS A 49 -8.04 60.95 4.13
C LYS A 49 -9.08 60.23 4.99
N ALA A 50 -8.90 60.29 6.31
CA ALA A 50 -9.92 59.92 7.29
C ALA A 50 -10.99 61.02 7.45
N ARG A 51 -12.25 60.64 7.76
CA ARG A 51 -13.25 61.54 8.35
C ARG A 51 -14.28 60.78 9.19
N THR A 52 -14.77 61.46 10.23
CA THR A 52 -15.45 60.92 11.40
C THR A 52 -16.96 60.65 11.24
N HIS A 53 -17.50 59.79 12.11
CA HIS A 53 -18.94 59.57 12.31
C HIS A 53 -19.74 60.85 12.62
N PRO A 54 -21.08 60.76 12.49
CA PRO A 54 -21.96 61.09 13.61
C PRO A 54 -22.75 59.84 14.10
N ALA A 55 -23.14 59.84 15.38
CA ALA A 55 -23.91 58.76 16.00
C ALA A 55 -25.41 59.13 16.14
N SER A 56 -26.27 58.12 16.27
CA SER A 56 -27.64 58.27 16.78
C SER A 56 -27.88 57.29 17.95
N HIS A 57 -28.77 57.65 18.88
CA HIS A 57 -28.66 57.15 20.26
C HIS A 57 -30.04 56.95 20.94
N ARG A 58 -30.40 55.70 21.25
CA ARG A 58 -31.45 55.22 22.19
C ARG A 58 -31.45 53.67 22.17
N SER A 59 -31.78 52.92 23.22
CA SER A 59 -32.10 53.24 24.63
C SER A 59 -31.83 52.01 25.54
N ARG A 60 -31.55 52.21 26.84
CA ARG A 60 -31.23 51.12 27.79
C ARG A 60 -32.43 50.61 28.61
N THR A 61 -32.81 49.35 28.41
CA THR A 61 -33.62 48.51 29.33
C THR A 61 -33.17 47.04 29.14
N GLY A 62 -33.14 46.13 30.13
CA GLY A 62 -33.18 46.25 31.59
C GLY A 62 -32.87 44.86 32.21
N LYS A 63 -31.83 44.73 33.05
CA LYS A 63 -31.37 43.41 33.56
C LYS A 63 -32.30 42.85 34.64
N LYS A 64 -33.18 41.88 34.32
CA LYS A 64 -33.88 41.06 35.34
C LYS A 64 -34.48 39.70 34.87
N ARG A 65 -33.76 38.91 34.05
CA ARG A 65 -34.27 37.59 33.57
C ARG A 65 -33.22 36.49 33.32
N ARG A 66 -32.18 36.36 34.15
CA ARG A 66 -31.09 35.36 33.95
C ARG A 66 -30.86 34.30 35.05
N HIS A 67 -31.43 34.45 36.24
CA HIS A 67 -31.18 33.49 37.34
C HIS A 67 -32.22 32.36 37.45
N THR A 68 -33.47 32.58 37.02
CA THR A 68 -34.55 31.59 37.10
C THR A 68 -34.31 30.37 36.20
N LEU A 69 -33.74 30.58 35.00
CA LEU A 69 -33.48 29.50 34.05
C LEU A 69 -32.38 28.55 34.54
N VAL A 70 -31.33 29.10 35.17
CA VAL A 70 -30.21 28.33 35.73
C VAL A 70 -30.68 27.45 36.88
N PHE A 71 -31.59 27.96 37.73
CA PHE A 71 -32.13 27.18 38.85
C PHE A 71 -33.00 26.00 38.38
N LEU A 72 -33.85 26.22 37.35
CA LEU A 72 -34.66 25.14 36.75
C LEU A 72 -33.79 24.07 36.08
N LEU A 73 -32.79 24.46 35.29
CA LEU A 73 -31.85 23.52 34.67
C LEU A 73 -31.04 22.75 35.73
N GLY A 74 -30.58 23.43 36.80
CA GLY A 74 -29.90 22.79 37.92
C GLY A 74 -30.76 21.75 38.65
N SER A 75 -32.04 22.05 38.91
CA SER A 75 -32.96 21.10 39.53
C SER A 75 -33.28 19.89 38.65
N LEU A 76 -33.37 20.08 37.32
CA LEU A 76 -33.59 18.98 36.38
C LEU A 76 -32.34 18.07 36.30
N PHE A 77 -31.14 18.65 36.23
CA PHE A 77 -29.89 17.90 36.23
C PHE A 77 -29.66 17.16 37.55
N GLY A 78 -30.03 17.76 38.69
CA GLY A 78 -29.98 17.13 40.00
C GLY A 78 -30.90 15.91 40.12
N LEU A 79 -32.12 15.96 39.57
CA LEU A 79 -33.03 14.82 39.52
C LEU A 79 -32.52 13.70 38.61
N ILE A 80 -31.92 14.04 37.46
CA ILE A 80 -31.32 13.05 36.54
C ILE A 80 -30.11 12.37 37.20
N ALA A 81 -29.23 13.13 37.87
CA ALA A 81 -28.10 12.59 38.60
C ALA A 81 -28.54 11.69 39.77
N ALA A 82 -29.55 12.12 40.55
CA ALA A 82 -30.12 11.29 41.62
C ALA A 82 -30.74 9.99 41.07
N GLY A 83 -31.44 10.05 39.94
CA GLY A 83 -31.98 8.86 39.26
C GLY A 83 -30.90 7.89 38.77
N PHE A 84 -29.72 8.40 38.39
CA PHE A 84 -28.57 7.57 37.98
C PHE A 84 -27.90 6.88 39.18
N PHE A 85 -27.72 7.59 40.30
CA PHE A 85 -27.11 7.02 41.52
C PHE A 85 -28.08 6.18 42.37
N ALA A 86 -29.40 6.28 42.16
CA ALA A 86 -30.40 5.46 42.88
C ALA A 86 -30.56 4.03 42.32
N LYS A 87 -29.85 3.67 41.23
CA LYS A 87 -29.90 2.33 40.62
C LYS A 87 -28.63 1.49 40.89
N SER A 88 -28.29 1.34 42.16
CA SER A 88 -27.32 0.34 42.63
C SER A 88 -27.81 -0.40 43.87
N ASN A 89 -28.69 -1.39 43.67
CA ASN A 89 -28.85 -2.55 44.54
C ASN A 89 -29.56 -3.69 43.78
N ASP A 90 -28.90 -4.85 43.77
CA ASP A 90 -29.33 -6.22 43.43
C ASP A 90 -30.12 -6.56 42.16
N LEU A 91 -29.65 -7.65 41.52
CA LEU A 91 -30.37 -8.63 40.70
C LEU A 91 -31.17 -8.14 39.48
N ILE A 92 -30.54 -8.22 38.30
CA ILE A 92 -31.13 -8.64 37.01
C ILE A 92 -29.97 -9.03 36.07
N ASP A 93 -30.20 -9.96 35.13
CA ASP A 93 -29.20 -10.45 34.18
C ASP A 93 -28.60 -9.35 33.27
N PHE A 94 -27.35 -9.57 32.87
CA PHE A 94 -26.75 -8.86 31.73
C PHE A 94 -27.27 -9.48 30.42
N PRO A 95 -27.98 -8.74 29.55
CA PRO A 95 -28.16 -9.18 28.18
C PRO A 95 -26.81 -9.18 27.45
N GLU A 96 -26.61 -10.13 26.54
CA GLU A 96 -25.44 -10.12 25.66
C GLU A 96 -25.42 -8.83 24.84
N ILE A 97 -24.30 -8.09 24.89
CA ILE A 97 -24.10 -6.89 24.07
C ILE A 97 -23.70 -7.35 22.66
N GLY A 98 -24.68 -7.87 21.92
CA GLY A 98 -24.61 -8.06 20.48
C GLY A 98 -24.58 -6.71 19.75
N GLU A 99 -23.91 -6.71 18.60
CA GLU A 99 -24.02 -5.72 17.51
C GLU A 99 -24.05 -4.23 17.94
N LEU A 100 -22.86 -3.67 18.15
CA LEU A 100 -22.66 -2.21 18.22
C LEU A 100 -22.93 -1.57 16.85
N THR A 101 -24.02 -0.82 16.72
CA THR A 101 -24.32 -0.03 15.52
C THR A 101 -23.34 1.13 15.34
N MET A 102 -23.15 1.58 14.09
CA MET A 102 -22.24 2.68 13.74
C MET A 102 -22.59 4.00 14.46
N ASP A 103 -23.87 4.24 14.77
CA ASP A 103 -24.33 5.43 15.50
C ASP A 103 -23.61 5.58 16.85
N SER A 104 -23.48 4.48 17.60
CA SER A 104 -22.75 4.44 18.88
C SER A 104 -21.24 4.70 18.76
N LEU A 105 -20.70 4.69 17.55
CA LEU A 105 -19.30 4.98 17.26
C LEU A 105 -19.08 6.46 16.95
N PHE A 106 -20.03 7.11 16.23
CA PHE A 106 -19.93 8.52 15.86
C PHE A 106 -19.93 9.45 17.10
N ASP A 107 -20.71 9.15 18.13
CA ASP A 107 -20.82 9.93 19.38
C ASP A 107 -19.48 10.09 20.14
N VAL A 108 -18.50 9.24 19.85
CA VAL A 108 -17.20 9.17 20.56
C VAL A 108 -16.06 9.83 19.76
N LEU A 109 -16.32 10.25 18.52
CA LEU A 109 -15.30 10.74 17.59
C LEU A 109 -15.36 12.27 17.40
N PRO A 110 -14.22 12.95 17.17
CA PRO A 110 -14.22 14.39 16.92
C PRO A 110 -15.05 14.74 15.68
N ALA A 111 -15.83 15.83 15.75
CA ALA A 111 -16.84 16.16 14.73
C ALA A 111 -16.32 16.21 13.27
N GLY A 112 -15.07 16.63 13.04
CA GLY A 112 -14.47 16.54 11.70
C GLY A 112 -14.33 15.11 11.19
N LEU A 113 -13.88 14.19 12.05
CA LEU A 113 -13.75 12.76 11.71
C LEU A 113 -15.12 12.10 11.45
N VAL A 114 -16.18 12.58 12.12
CA VAL A 114 -17.56 12.15 11.83
C VAL A 114 -18.01 12.57 10.43
N THR A 115 -17.57 13.73 9.93
CA THR A 115 -17.78 14.15 8.53
C THR A 115 -16.96 13.28 7.59
N ASP A 116 -15.63 13.18 7.81
CA ASP A 116 -14.70 12.38 7.00
C ASP A 116 -15.22 10.92 6.81
N MET A 117 -15.78 10.33 7.88
CA MET A 117 -16.37 8.99 7.86
C MET A 117 -17.71 8.89 7.12
N ARG A 118 -18.56 9.93 7.16
CA ARG A 118 -19.81 9.95 6.41
C ARG A 118 -19.55 10.04 4.91
N ASP A 119 -18.57 10.84 4.52
CA ASP A 119 -18.19 11.00 3.12
C ASP A 119 -17.56 9.70 2.57
N LEU A 120 -16.80 8.96 3.38
CA LEU A 120 -16.32 7.61 3.04
C LEU A 120 -17.46 6.59 2.83
N VAL A 121 -18.46 6.56 3.72
CA VAL A 121 -19.60 5.63 3.63
C VAL A 121 -20.59 5.99 2.51
N ASN A 122 -20.72 7.28 2.18
CA ASN A 122 -21.50 7.72 1.02
C ASN A 122 -20.76 7.38 -0.28
N GLY A 123 -19.44 7.67 -0.33
CA GLY A 123 -18.58 7.30 -1.46
C GLY A 123 -18.51 5.80 -1.72
N GLU A 124 -18.63 4.95 -0.69
CA GLU A 124 -18.78 3.50 -0.85
C GLU A 124 -20.02 3.13 -1.68
N ARG A 125 -21.18 3.74 -1.38
CA ARG A 125 -22.43 3.49 -2.11
C ARG A 125 -22.37 3.99 -3.54
N ASP A 126 -21.99 5.26 -3.72
CA ASP A 126 -21.90 5.87 -5.05
C ASP A 126 -20.86 5.16 -5.92
N PHE A 127 -19.77 4.64 -5.35
CA PHE A 127 -18.76 3.87 -6.08
C PHE A 127 -19.22 2.46 -6.45
N LEU A 128 -19.90 1.75 -5.54
CA LEU A 128 -20.47 0.41 -5.80
C LEU A 128 -21.51 0.46 -6.93
N ASP A 129 -22.32 1.52 -7.02
CA ASP A 129 -23.28 1.72 -8.12
C ASP A 129 -22.61 2.21 -9.43
N SER A 130 -21.41 2.82 -9.37
CA SER A 130 -20.73 3.44 -10.52
C SER A 130 -19.87 2.50 -11.37
N SER A 131 -19.45 1.35 -10.84
CA SER A 131 -18.59 0.39 -11.54
C SER A 131 -19.25 -0.98 -11.59
N ASP A 132 -19.43 -1.53 -12.80
CA ASP A 132 -19.82 -2.93 -12.98
C ASP A 132 -18.68 -3.81 -12.48
N ALA A 133 -18.79 -4.19 -11.21
CA ALA A 133 -17.75 -4.83 -10.42
C ALA A 133 -17.25 -6.15 -11.02
N PHE A 134 -18.14 -6.85 -11.72
CA PHE A 134 -17.89 -8.16 -12.33
C PHE A 134 -17.56 -8.05 -13.83
N SER A 135 -17.61 -6.85 -14.42
CA SER A 135 -17.48 -6.61 -15.88
C SER A 135 -16.26 -7.27 -16.53
N VAL A 136 -15.08 -7.20 -15.91
CA VAL A 136 -13.84 -7.75 -16.49
C VAL A 136 -13.88 -9.28 -16.48
N GLY A 137 -14.34 -9.88 -15.38
CA GLY A 137 -14.54 -11.31 -15.25
C GLY A 137 -15.64 -11.85 -16.17
N LEU A 138 -16.76 -11.14 -16.30
CA LEU A 138 -17.84 -11.48 -17.23
C LEU A 138 -17.40 -11.36 -18.69
N LYS A 139 -16.62 -10.32 -19.05
CA LYS A 139 -15.98 -10.17 -20.36
C LYS A 139 -15.04 -11.35 -20.66
N VAL A 140 -14.10 -11.64 -19.75
CA VAL A 140 -13.12 -12.72 -19.92
C VAL A 140 -13.79 -14.11 -19.98
N LYS A 141 -14.88 -14.31 -19.25
CA LYS A 141 -15.74 -15.51 -19.36
C LYS A 141 -16.45 -15.59 -20.71
N ALA A 142 -16.91 -14.46 -21.27
CA ALA A 142 -17.51 -14.40 -22.60
C ALA A 142 -16.47 -14.58 -23.74
N GLU A 143 -15.20 -14.24 -23.51
CA GLU A 143 -14.05 -14.63 -24.36
C GLU A 143 -13.77 -16.15 -24.30
N GLY A 144 -14.44 -16.90 -23.42
CA GLY A 144 -14.36 -18.37 -23.31
C GLY A 144 -13.40 -18.89 -22.25
N LEU A 145 -12.81 -18.03 -21.42
CA LEU A 145 -11.88 -18.41 -20.36
C LEU A 145 -12.62 -18.85 -19.09
N GLY A 146 -11.96 -19.65 -18.25
CA GLY A 146 -12.49 -20.16 -16.99
C GLY A 146 -11.36 -20.61 -16.06
N VAL A 147 -11.71 -21.22 -14.93
CA VAL A 147 -10.74 -21.74 -13.94
C VAL A 147 -9.78 -22.74 -14.60
N ASN A 148 -8.47 -22.45 -14.55
CA ASN A 148 -7.43 -23.35 -15.08
C ASN A 148 -6.37 -23.72 -14.04
N HIS A 149 -5.92 -22.77 -13.23
CA HIS A 149 -5.00 -22.99 -12.11
C HIS A 149 -5.62 -22.52 -10.79
N SER A 150 -5.29 -23.17 -9.68
CA SER A 150 -5.62 -22.66 -8.33
C SER A 150 -4.85 -21.36 -8.05
N VAL A 151 -5.49 -20.36 -7.45
CA VAL A 151 -4.92 -19.01 -7.25
C VAL A 151 -4.67 -18.71 -5.78
N ILE A 152 -3.42 -18.43 -5.41
CA ILE A 152 -3.04 -18.09 -4.02
C ILE A 152 -2.52 -16.65 -3.98
N MET A 153 -3.11 -15.83 -3.12
CA MET A 153 -2.88 -14.39 -3.04
C MET A 153 -2.12 -14.01 -1.76
N ILE A 154 -1.00 -13.30 -1.91
CA ILE A 154 -0.11 -12.84 -0.83
C ILE A 154 -0.26 -11.30 -0.74
N PRO A 155 -0.90 -10.78 0.32
CA PRO A 155 -1.18 -9.35 0.47
C PRO A 155 0.07 -8.51 0.76
N GLY A 156 -0.03 -7.19 0.58
CA GLY A 156 1.03 -6.25 0.93
C GLY A 156 1.14 -5.93 2.43
N VAL A 157 2.08 -5.02 2.74
CA VAL A 157 2.21 -4.41 4.07
C VAL A 157 0.91 -3.70 4.45
N ILE A 158 0.58 -3.68 5.75
CA ILE A 158 -0.65 -3.15 6.35
C ILE A 158 -2.00 -3.70 5.84
N SER A 159 -2.05 -4.39 4.70
CA SER A 159 -3.28 -4.85 4.02
C SER A 159 -4.01 -6.00 4.71
N THR A 160 -3.36 -6.70 5.65
CA THR A 160 -4.01 -7.76 6.45
C THR A 160 -4.51 -7.17 7.78
N GLY A 161 -5.80 -7.32 8.03
CA GLY A 161 -6.41 -6.96 9.32
C GLY A 161 -5.85 -7.82 10.47
N LEU A 162 -5.57 -7.20 11.62
CA LEU A 162 -4.99 -7.88 12.79
C LEU A 162 -5.96 -7.92 13.96
N GLU A 163 -6.11 -9.09 14.58
CA GLU A 163 -7.07 -9.38 15.65
C GLU A 163 -6.36 -9.72 16.96
N SER A 164 -6.89 -9.24 18.10
CA SER A 164 -6.35 -9.58 19.41
C SER A 164 -6.86 -10.94 19.89
N TRP A 165 -5.92 -11.77 20.35
CA TRP A 165 -6.16 -13.10 20.95
C TRP A 165 -5.64 -13.18 22.40
N GLY A 166 -5.41 -12.02 23.04
CA GLY A 166 -4.92 -11.95 24.41
C GLY A 166 -6.04 -12.13 25.45
N THR A 167 -5.78 -12.95 26.47
CA THR A 167 -6.73 -13.28 27.55
C THR A 167 -6.35 -12.67 28.91
N ALA A 168 -5.16 -12.06 29.01
CA ALA A 168 -4.71 -11.30 30.16
C ALA A 168 -5.53 -10.00 30.33
N ASN A 169 -5.57 -9.44 31.54
CA ASN A 169 -6.54 -8.40 31.90
C ASN A 169 -6.52 -7.17 30.96
N ALA A 170 -5.34 -6.68 30.59
CA ALA A 170 -5.19 -5.53 29.69
C ALA A 170 -5.68 -5.80 28.24
N SER A 171 -5.64 -7.06 27.79
CA SER A 171 -5.96 -7.44 26.41
C SER A 171 -7.36 -8.02 26.24
N ARG A 172 -7.94 -8.59 27.32
CA ARG A 172 -9.23 -9.31 27.32
C ARG A 172 -10.40 -8.50 26.74
N GLN A 173 -10.46 -7.20 26.99
CA GLN A 173 -11.51 -6.31 26.45
C GLN A 173 -11.50 -6.22 24.90
N TYR A 174 -10.39 -6.62 24.28
CA TYR A 174 -10.19 -6.65 22.83
C TYR A 174 -10.15 -8.07 22.25
N PHE A 175 -10.41 -9.12 23.04
CA PHE A 175 -10.41 -10.49 22.55
C PHE A 175 -11.35 -10.67 21.33
N ARG A 176 -10.79 -11.21 20.23
CA ARG A 176 -11.39 -11.32 18.88
C ARG A 176 -11.86 -10.00 18.25
N LYS A 177 -11.39 -8.84 18.72
CA LYS A 177 -11.59 -7.55 18.05
C LYS A 177 -10.40 -7.25 17.15
N ARG A 178 -10.70 -6.77 15.93
CA ARG A 178 -9.72 -6.39 14.91
C ARG A 178 -9.10 -5.03 15.24
N LEU A 179 -7.94 -5.01 15.91
CA LEU A 179 -7.23 -3.79 16.33
C LEU A 179 -6.39 -3.13 15.23
N TRP A 180 -6.30 -3.74 14.06
CA TRP A 180 -5.77 -3.12 12.84
C TRP A 180 -6.72 -3.35 11.68
N GLY A 181 -7.17 -2.29 11.00
CA GLY A 181 -8.16 -2.40 9.92
C GLY A 181 -9.59 -2.67 10.40
N SER A 182 -10.10 -1.88 11.36
CA SER A 182 -11.55 -1.85 11.67
C SER A 182 -11.93 -0.62 12.50
N TRP A 183 -13.24 -0.39 12.71
CA TRP A 183 -13.74 0.60 13.67
C TRP A 183 -13.31 0.36 15.13
N SER A 184 -12.94 -0.88 15.50
CA SER A 184 -12.33 -1.16 16.81
C SER A 184 -10.91 -0.59 16.94
N MET A 185 -10.16 -0.47 15.85
CA MET A 185 -8.86 0.23 15.83
C MET A 185 -9.04 1.71 16.17
N MET A 186 -9.95 2.39 15.46
CA MET A 186 -10.20 3.83 15.65
C MET A 186 -10.72 4.13 17.06
N ARG A 187 -11.65 3.32 17.58
CA ARG A 187 -12.14 3.47 18.96
C ARG A 187 -11.05 3.23 20.00
N ALA A 188 -10.13 2.29 19.77
CA ALA A 188 -9.01 2.03 20.67
C ALA A 188 -7.94 3.14 20.61
N LEU A 189 -7.64 3.69 19.43
CA LEU A 189 -6.75 4.85 19.25
C LEU A 189 -7.24 6.10 20.01
N VAL A 190 -8.56 6.33 20.04
CA VAL A 190 -9.16 7.48 20.73
C VAL A 190 -9.31 7.27 22.24
N LEU A 191 -9.75 6.08 22.68
CA LEU A 191 -10.09 5.83 24.09
C LEU A 191 -8.98 5.19 24.93
N ASP A 192 -8.07 4.43 24.33
CA ASP A 192 -7.11 3.58 25.04
C ASP A 192 -5.78 3.45 24.27
N LYS A 193 -5.29 4.60 23.78
CA LYS A 193 -4.13 4.72 22.86
C LYS A 193 -2.92 3.91 23.32
N GLU A 194 -2.57 3.99 24.59
CA GLU A 194 -1.40 3.30 25.17
C GLU A 194 -1.56 1.79 25.19
N ASN A 195 -2.78 1.28 25.39
CA ASN A 195 -3.05 -0.15 25.34
C ASN A 195 -3.10 -0.67 23.89
N TRP A 196 -3.72 0.09 22.98
CA TRP A 196 -3.66 -0.19 21.54
C TRP A 196 -2.20 -0.27 21.06
N LYS A 197 -1.38 0.72 21.43
CA LYS A 197 0.05 0.77 21.12
C LYS A 197 0.81 -0.47 21.63
N ARG A 198 0.48 -0.99 22.83
CA ARG A 198 1.06 -2.23 23.38
C ARG A 198 0.59 -3.52 22.71
N HIS A 199 -0.58 -3.54 22.08
CA HIS A 199 -0.99 -4.66 21.22
C HIS A 199 -0.25 -4.63 19.87
N ILE A 200 -0.09 -3.42 19.31
CA ILE A 200 0.35 -3.19 17.94
C ILE A 200 1.88 -3.15 17.79
N MET A 201 2.63 -2.71 18.80
CA MET A 201 4.09 -2.89 18.86
C MET A 201 4.45 -4.34 19.18
N LEU A 202 5.52 -4.85 18.58
CA LEU A 202 6.15 -6.10 19.01
C LEU A 202 7.15 -5.84 20.15
N ASP A 203 7.53 -6.90 20.86
CA ASP A 203 8.58 -6.82 21.89
C ASP A 203 9.93 -6.47 21.25
N LYS A 204 10.56 -5.44 21.80
CA LYS A 204 11.76 -4.80 21.24
C LYS A 204 13.01 -5.68 21.27
N LYS A 205 13.01 -6.82 21.97
CA LYS A 205 14.15 -7.75 22.02
C LYS A 205 13.93 -9.03 21.20
N THR A 206 12.69 -9.53 21.17
CA THR A 206 12.36 -10.82 20.54
C THR A 206 11.73 -10.67 19.15
N GLY A 207 11.13 -9.51 18.83
CA GLY A 207 10.35 -9.32 17.61
C GLY A 207 9.08 -10.16 17.55
N LEU A 208 8.54 -10.53 18.72
CA LEU A 208 7.31 -11.33 18.90
C LEU A 208 6.27 -10.54 19.73
N ASP A 209 5.10 -11.11 19.99
CA ASP A 209 4.06 -10.43 20.77
C ASP A 209 4.55 -10.13 22.22
N PRO A 210 4.34 -8.91 22.76
CA PRO A 210 4.70 -8.59 24.14
C PRO A 210 3.94 -9.43 25.17
N ALA A 211 4.56 -9.69 26.33
CA ALA A 211 3.98 -10.53 27.38
C ALA A 211 2.58 -10.05 27.83
N GLY A 212 1.59 -10.94 27.71
CA GLY A 212 0.17 -10.67 28.01
C GLY A 212 -0.68 -10.19 26.84
N TYR A 213 -0.04 -9.82 25.72
CA TYR A 213 -0.67 -9.42 24.47
C TYR A 213 -0.50 -10.56 23.45
N ARG A 214 -1.46 -10.70 22.53
CA ARG A 214 -1.36 -11.61 21.37
C ARG A 214 -2.13 -11.00 20.22
N MET A 215 -1.50 -10.91 19.06
CA MET A 215 -2.13 -10.40 17.84
C MET A 215 -1.95 -11.44 16.72
N ARG A 216 -2.99 -11.69 15.93
CA ARG A 216 -2.91 -12.62 14.78
C ARG A 216 -3.50 -11.96 13.54
N ALA A 217 -3.01 -12.38 12.38
CA ALA A 217 -3.67 -12.09 11.12
C ALA A 217 -5.10 -12.65 11.14
N ALA A 218 -6.05 -11.86 10.64
CA ALA A 218 -7.33 -12.40 10.19
C ALA A 218 -7.09 -13.45 9.09
N GLN A 219 -8.07 -14.32 8.83
CA GLN A 219 -7.94 -15.42 7.87
C GLN A 219 -9.12 -15.41 6.88
N GLY A 220 -8.93 -15.98 5.69
CA GLY A 220 -9.91 -15.91 4.60
C GLY A 220 -9.84 -14.60 3.81
N PHE A 221 -10.80 -14.39 2.89
CA PHE A 221 -10.83 -13.22 2.02
C PHE A 221 -11.06 -11.91 2.82
N ASP A 222 -11.97 -11.96 3.80
CA ASP A 222 -12.32 -10.93 4.80
C ASP A 222 -11.12 -10.34 5.56
N ALA A 223 -9.96 -10.99 5.51
CA ALA A 223 -8.71 -10.50 6.08
C ALA A 223 -8.08 -9.35 5.27
N THR A 224 -8.42 -9.25 3.99
CA THR A 224 -7.77 -8.39 2.97
C THR A 224 -8.73 -7.74 1.98
N ASP A 225 -10.02 -8.11 1.99
CA ASP A 225 -11.05 -7.60 1.09
C ASP A 225 -11.22 -6.08 1.19
N PHE A 226 -11.42 -5.60 2.43
CA PHE A 226 -11.47 -4.19 2.83
C PHE A 226 -10.53 -3.93 4.00
N PHE A 227 -9.87 -2.76 4.00
CA PHE A 227 -9.10 -2.28 5.16
C PHE A 227 -10.02 -1.88 6.31
N ILE A 228 -11.00 -1.03 5.97
CA ILE A 228 -12.14 -0.59 6.78
C ILE A 228 -13.30 -0.48 5.77
N THR A 229 -14.55 -0.59 6.23
CA THR A 229 -15.75 -0.26 5.43
C THR A 229 -15.53 1.01 4.60
N GLY A 230 -15.83 0.95 3.30
CA GLY A 230 -15.56 2.00 2.31
C GLY A 230 -14.17 1.97 1.64
N TYR A 231 -13.19 1.23 2.17
CA TYR A 231 -11.84 1.15 1.60
C TYR A 231 -11.47 -0.29 1.21
N TRP A 232 -11.82 -0.67 -0.03
CA TRP A 232 -11.42 -1.95 -0.62
C TRP A 232 -9.91 -2.04 -0.88
N ILE A 233 -9.35 -3.27 -0.84
CA ILE A 233 -7.99 -3.56 -1.31
C ILE A 233 -8.04 -4.66 -2.38
N TRP A 234 -8.46 -5.87 -2.02
CA TRP A 234 -8.49 -7.02 -2.94
C TRP A 234 -9.87 -7.31 -3.57
N ASN A 235 -10.93 -6.67 -3.07
CA ASN A 235 -12.33 -6.90 -3.47
C ASN A 235 -12.56 -7.05 -4.98
N LYS A 236 -12.05 -6.10 -5.78
CA LYS A 236 -12.21 -6.11 -7.25
C LYS A 236 -11.57 -7.33 -7.91
N ILE A 237 -10.45 -7.83 -7.37
CA ILE A 237 -9.81 -9.07 -7.85
C ILE A 237 -10.67 -10.28 -7.47
N PHE A 238 -11.25 -10.32 -6.26
CA PHE A 238 -12.13 -11.41 -5.83
C PHE A 238 -13.43 -11.49 -6.66
N GLU A 239 -14.10 -10.37 -6.95
CA GLU A 239 -15.31 -10.32 -7.78
C GLU A 239 -15.05 -10.81 -9.22
N ASN A 240 -13.94 -10.36 -9.81
CA ASN A 240 -13.57 -10.73 -11.17
C ASN A 240 -13.04 -12.18 -11.27
N LEU A 241 -12.40 -12.71 -10.22
CA LEU A 241 -12.10 -14.15 -10.09
C LEU A 241 -13.38 -14.97 -9.92
N ALA A 242 -14.29 -14.58 -9.03
CA ALA A 242 -15.56 -15.27 -8.79
C ALA A 242 -16.41 -15.38 -10.06
N SER A 243 -16.36 -14.35 -10.91
CA SER A 243 -16.97 -14.38 -12.25
C SER A 243 -16.55 -15.59 -13.09
N LEU A 244 -15.27 -15.99 -13.05
CA LEU A 244 -14.75 -17.16 -13.78
C LEU A 244 -15.09 -18.50 -13.11
N GLY A 245 -15.53 -18.49 -11.84
CA GLY A 245 -15.80 -19.68 -11.04
C GLY A 245 -14.76 -19.95 -9.94
N TYR A 246 -14.00 -18.93 -9.53
CA TYR A 246 -13.13 -19.04 -8.36
C TYR A 246 -13.90 -18.85 -7.05
N ASP A 247 -13.58 -19.64 -6.03
CA ASP A 247 -14.20 -19.65 -4.71
C ASP A 247 -13.18 -20.15 -3.64
N PRO A 248 -13.54 -20.28 -2.34
CA PRO A 248 -12.63 -20.73 -1.29
C PRO A 248 -12.05 -22.16 -1.45
N THR A 249 -12.49 -22.95 -2.43
CA THR A 249 -12.01 -24.31 -2.70
C THR A 249 -10.84 -24.35 -3.70
N ASN A 250 -10.75 -23.35 -4.59
CA ASN A 250 -9.75 -23.25 -5.66
C ASN A 250 -8.95 -21.93 -5.62
N SER A 251 -9.26 -21.03 -4.67
CA SER A 251 -8.49 -19.82 -4.39
C SER A 251 -8.34 -19.56 -2.89
N PHE A 252 -7.23 -18.94 -2.50
CA PHE A 252 -6.89 -18.74 -1.08
C PHE A 252 -6.06 -17.46 -0.85
N THR A 253 -6.42 -16.69 0.17
CA THR A 253 -5.61 -15.56 0.65
C THR A 253 -4.67 -16.00 1.77
N ALA A 254 -3.36 -15.95 1.49
CA ALA A 254 -2.29 -16.21 2.44
C ALA A 254 -2.05 -15.01 3.37
N ALA A 255 -3.06 -14.66 4.17
CA ALA A 255 -3.02 -13.53 5.10
C ALA A 255 -2.01 -13.75 6.25
N TYR A 256 -1.17 -12.74 6.52
CA TYR A 256 -0.06 -12.81 7.48
C TYR A 256 0.13 -11.51 8.31
N ASP A 257 0.84 -11.63 9.43
CA ASP A 257 1.15 -10.49 10.31
C ASP A 257 2.39 -9.73 9.81
N TRP A 258 2.15 -8.78 8.91
CA TRP A 258 3.12 -7.89 8.27
C TRP A 258 4.02 -7.08 9.22
N ARG A 259 3.82 -7.13 10.54
CA ARG A 259 4.70 -6.51 11.53
C ARG A 259 5.94 -7.36 11.84
N LEU A 260 5.84 -8.69 11.72
CA LEU A 260 6.90 -9.62 12.09
C LEU A 260 8.07 -9.58 11.10
N SER A 261 9.29 -9.88 11.58
CA SER A 261 10.37 -10.23 10.66
C SER A 261 10.05 -11.53 9.93
N TYR A 262 10.59 -11.74 8.73
CA TYR A 262 10.17 -12.86 7.90
C TYR A 262 10.53 -14.22 8.53
N ALA A 263 11.69 -14.31 9.20
CA ALA A 263 12.00 -15.46 10.05
C ALA A 263 10.95 -15.68 11.15
N ASN A 264 10.48 -14.62 11.81
CA ASN A 264 9.47 -14.71 12.86
C ASN A 264 8.05 -15.04 12.37
N LEU A 265 7.72 -14.82 11.08
CA LEU A 265 6.47 -15.33 10.47
C LEU A 265 6.36 -16.86 10.61
N GLU A 266 7.48 -17.56 10.43
CA GLU A 266 7.54 -19.00 10.68
C GLU A 266 7.58 -19.31 12.18
N VAL A 267 8.46 -18.67 12.96
CA VAL A 267 8.61 -18.97 14.40
C VAL A 267 7.31 -18.78 15.20
N ARG A 268 6.52 -17.73 14.91
CA ARG A 268 5.30 -17.41 15.67
C ARG A 268 4.04 -18.09 15.14
N ASP A 269 3.87 -18.09 13.81
CA ASP A 269 2.59 -18.44 13.16
C ASP A 269 2.70 -19.66 12.23
N GLN A 270 3.91 -20.21 12.02
CA GLN A 270 4.20 -21.29 11.07
C GLN A 270 3.73 -20.94 9.65
N TYR A 271 3.83 -19.65 9.28
CA TYR A 271 3.22 -19.10 8.07
C TYR A 271 3.73 -19.75 6.79
N PHE A 272 5.04 -19.98 6.66
CA PHE A 272 5.61 -20.57 5.45
C PHE A 272 5.36 -22.07 5.38
N THR A 273 5.37 -22.78 6.52
CA THR A 273 4.87 -24.16 6.61
C THR A 273 3.41 -24.24 6.17
N ARG A 274 2.54 -23.33 6.64
CA ARG A 274 1.14 -23.27 6.23
C ARG A 274 1.00 -22.97 4.73
N LEU A 275 1.73 -21.99 4.20
CA LEU A 275 1.71 -21.63 2.78
C LEU A 275 2.15 -22.80 1.89
N LYS A 276 3.25 -23.48 2.24
CA LYS A 276 3.71 -24.71 1.57
C LYS A 276 2.60 -25.75 1.49
N MET A 277 1.97 -26.08 2.63
CA MET A 277 0.92 -27.10 2.68
C MET A 277 -0.33 -26.69 1.88
N HIS A 278 -0.68 -25.40 1.80
CA HIS A 278 -1.78 -24.94 0.94
C HIS A 278 -1.43 -25.04 -0.55
N ILE A 279 -0.19 -24.74 -0.95
CA ILE A 279 0.28 -24.90 -2.34
C ILE A 279 0.29 -26.38 -2.74
N GLU A 280 0.87 -27.26 -1.91
CA GLU A 280 0.92 -28.70 -2.18
C GLU A 280 -0.49 -29.31 -2.23
N MET A 281 -1.40 -28.88 -1.36
CA MET A 281 -2.81 -29.31 -1.36
C MET A 281 -3.56 -28.79 -2.60
N ALA A 282 -3.47 -27.50 -2.92
CA ALA A 282 -4.14 -26.89 -4.07
C ALA A 282 -3.64 -27.42 -5.42
N ALA A 283 -2.39 -27.89 -5.47
CA ALA A 283 -1.86 -28.61 -6.63
C ALA A 283 -2.38 -30.06 -6.69
N ALA A 284 -2.42 -30.77 -5.57
CA ALA A 284 -2.92 -32.15 -5.50
C ALA A 284 -4.43 -32.28 -5.75
N THR A 285 -5.23 -31.26 -5.44
CA THR A 285 -6.69 -31.26 -5.69
C THR A 285 -7.06 -30.81 -7.10
N SER A 286 -6.20 -30.05 -7.78
CA SER A 286 -6.43 -29.57 -9.16
C SER A 286 -5.67 -30.34 -10.24
N ASP A 287 -4.76 -31.25 -9.83
CA ASP A 287 -3.79 -31.97 -10.69
C ASP A 287 -2.89 -31.01 -11.51
N ARG A 288 -2.65 -29.80 -10.98
CA ARG A 288 -2.01 -28.70 -11.72
C ARG A 288 -1.14 -27.83 -10.81
N LYS A 289 -0.09 -27.25 -11.38
CA LYS A 289 0.73 -26.23 -10.71
C LYS A 289 -0.12 -24.97 -10.41
N VAL A 290 0.13 -24.30 -9.29
CA VAL A 290 -0.64 -23.13 -8.84
C VAL A 290 -0.15 -21.81 -9.45
N VAL A 291 -1.00 -20.79 -9.44
CA VAL A 291 -0.62 -19.40 -9.73
C VAL A 291 -0.54 -18.63 -8.40
N LEU A 292 0.61 -17.99 -8.17
CA LEU A 292 0.85 -17.17 -6.98
C LEU A 292 0.77 -15.69 -7.36
N VAL A 293 -0.05 -14.91 -6.67
CA VAL A 293 -0.25 -13.48 -6.92
C VAL A 293 0.18 -12.71 -5.68
N SER A 294 1.17 -11.82 -5.79
CA SER A 294 1.67 -11.03 -4.67
C SER A 294 1.57 -9.54 -4.96
N HIS A 295 1.29 -8.75 -3.93
CA HIS A 295 1.24 -7.28 -4.02
C HIS A 295 2.26 -6.65 -3.07
N SER A 296 2.94 -5.59 -3.52
CA SER A 296 3.78 -4.76 -2.65
C SER A 296 4.82 -5.60 -1.87
N MET A 297 4.93 -5.42 -0.54
CA MET A 297 5.77 -6.23 0.36
C MET A 297 5.47 -7.73 0.30
N GLY A 298 4.26 -8.13 -0.10
CA GLY A 298 3.91 -9.53 -0.32
C GLY A 298 4.80 -10.21 -1.38
N SER A 299 5.35 -9.44 -2.32
CA SER A 299 6.32 -9.94 -3.31
C SER A 299 7.69 -10.24 -2.69
N GLN A 300 8.15 -9.45 -1.71
CA GLN A 300 9.35 -9.76 -0.94
C GLN A 300 9.13 -10.99 -0.03
N VAL A 301 7.93 -11.11 0.59
CA VAL A 301 7.55 -12.28 1.41
C VAL A 301 7.47 -13.56 0.58
N LEU A 302 6.97 -13.49 -0.66
CA LEU A 302 6.94 -14.63 -1.58
C LEU A 302 8.34 -14.98 -2.10
N PHE A 303 9.20 -13.99 -2.39
CA PHE A 303 10.59 -14.23 -2.75
C PHE A 303 11.35 -14.95 -1.62
N TYR A 304 11.21 -14.49 -0.38
CA TYR A 304 11.75 -15.19 0.81
C TYR A 304 11.16 -16.59 0.99
N PHE A 305 9.87 -16.79 0.72
CA PHE A 305 9.23 -18.11 0.79
C PHE A 305 9.89 -19.12 -0.17
N PHE A 306 10.26 -18.71 -1.38
CA PHE A 306 10.94 -19.59 -2.33
C PHE A 306 12.28 -20.12 -1.78
N HIS A 307 13.13 -19.25 -1.22
CA HIS A 307 14.36 -19.70 -0.56
C HIS A 307 14.08 -20.55 0.67
N TRP A 308 13.10 -20.16 1.50
CA TRP A 308 12.71 -20.91 2.68
C TRP A 308 12.23 -22.33 2.32
N VAL A 309 11.47 -22.51 1.23
CA VAL A 309 10.89 -23.81 0.88
C VAL A 309 11.91 -24.73 0.20
N GLU A 310 12.80 -24.23 -0.66
CA GLU A 310 13.94 -25.01 -1.18
C GLU A 310 14.89 -25.42 -0.03
N SER A 311 15.17 -24.50 0.90
CA SER A 311 16.24 -24.63 1.90
C SER A 311 16.05 -25.76 2.93
N ARG A 312 17.19 -26.37 3.27
CA ARG A 312 17.31 -27.35 4.37
C ARG A 312 17.00 -26.76 5.76
N LEU A 313 17.18 -25.44 5.93
CA LEU A 313 16.89 -24.72 7.17
C LEU A 313 15.40 -24.42 7.35
N GLY A 314 14.62 -24.40 6.26
CA GLY A 314 13.19 -24.11 6.24
C GLY A 314 12.33 -25.33 5.88
N GLY A 315 11.58 -25.20 4.78
CA GLY A 315 10.54 -26.13 4.35
C GLY A 315 11.01 -27.47 3.79
N ARG A 316 12.32 -27.64 3.54
CA ARG A 316 12.95 -28.90 3.06
C ARG A 316 12.22 -29.50 1.84
N GLY A 317 11.80 -28.64 0.91
CA GLY A 317 11.14 -29.03 -0.33
C GLY A 317 12.10 -29.58 -1.38
N GLY A 318 13.35 -29.09 -1.40
CA GLY A 318 14.33 -29.34 -2.47
C GLY A 318 14.28 -28.27 -3.57
N ASP A 319 15.39 -28.12 -4.30
CA ASP A 319 15.55 -27.16 -5.42
C ASP A 319 14.52 -27.35 -6.56
N ASP A 320 13.85 -28.51 -6.63
CA ASP A 320 12.80 -28.82 -7.59
C ASP A 320 11.38 -28.48 -7.09
N TRP A 321 11.21 -28.03 -5.84
CA TRP A 321 9.89 -27.80 -5.26
C TRP A 321 9.07 -26.75 -6.02
N VAL A 322 9.70 -25.62 -6.38
CA VAL A 322 9.02 -24.55 -7.13
C VAL A 322 8.68 -25.02 -8.55
N GLU A 323 9.60 -25.73 -9.20
CA GLU A 323 9.35 -26.37 -10.51
C GLU A 323 8.18 -27.36 -10.42
N LYS A 324 8.08 -28.14 -9.34
CA LYS A 324 7.01 -29.13 -9.19
C LYS A 324 5.62 -28.50 -9.01
N TYR A 325 5.50 -27.42 -8.24
CA TYR A 325 4.18 -26.94 -7.76
C TYR A 325 3.74 -25.56 -8.25
N VAL A 326 4.62 -24.72 -8.81
CA VAL A 326 4.27 -23.34 -9.21
C VAL A 326 4.36 -23.17 -10.73
N ASP A 327 3.29 -22.64 -11.33
CA ASP A 327 3.24 -22.34 -12.77
C ASP A 327 3.74 -20.92 -13.05
N SER A 328 3.16 -19.97 -12.32
CA SER A 328 3.35 -18.54 -12.54
C SER A 328 3.37 -17.77 -11.22
N TRP A 329 4.28 -16.80 -11.13
CA TRP A 329 4.27 -15.74 -10.12
C TRP A 329 3.84 -14.43 -10.77
N ILE A 330 2.73 -13.84 -10.31
CA ILE A 330 2.30 -12.48 -10.65
C ILE A 330 2.77 -11.55 -9.54
N ASN A 331 3.76 -10.71 -9.85
CA ASN A 331 4.31 -9.67 -9.00
C ASN A 331 3.62 -8.33 -9.32
N VAL A 332 2.71 -7.89 -8.44
CA VAL A 332 1.94 -6.64 -8.61
C VAL A 332 2.57 -5.52 -7.77
N SER A 333 3.16 -4.50 -8.42
CA SER A 333 3.81 -3.35 -7.77
C SER A 333 4.76 -3.74 -6.61
N GLY A 334 5.48 -4.85 -6.73
CA GLY A 334 6.35 -5.35 -5.66
C GLY A 334 7.54 -4.43 -5.41
N CYS A 335 7.76 -4.06 -4.14
CA CYS A 335 8.90 -3.27 -3.68
C CYS A 335 10.19 -4.12 -3.59
N MET A 336 10.62 -4.71 -4.71
CA MET A 336 11.69 -5.71 -4.73
C MET A 336 13.03 -5.19 -4.22
N LEU A 337 13.30 -3.89 -4.27
CA LEU A 337 14.49 -3.24 -3.70
C LEU A 337 14.14 -2.29 -2.53
N GLY A 338 13.00 -2.50 -1.87
CA GLY A 338 12.47 -1.62 -0.82
C GLY A 338 11.82 -0.33 -1.36
N ALA A 339 11.62 0.66 -0.50
CA ALA A 339 11.09 1.99 -0.84
C ALA A 339 11.77 3.05 0.03
N VAL A 340 12.20 4.18 -0.54
CA VAL A 340 12.96 5.20 0.23
C VAL A 340 12.13 5.87 1.34
N LYS A 341 10.80 5.85 1.18
CA LYS A 341 9.76 6.26 2.13
C LYS A 341 9.76 5.43 3.42
N ASP A 342 10.21 4.17 3.38
CA ASP A 342 10.30 3.32 4.58
C ASP A 342 11.36 3.86 5.55
N LEU A 343 12.48 4.37 5.00
CA LEU A 343 13.54 4.99 5.79
C LEU A 343 13.00 6.18 6.60
N THR A 344 12.25 7.09 6.00
CA THR A 344 11.73 8.29 6.70
C THR A 344 10.63 7.94 7.71
N ALA A 345 9.84 6.89 7.43
CA ALA A 345 8.90 6.34 8.39
C ALA A 345 9.61 5.85 9.66
N VAL A 346 10.65 5.01 9.56
CA VAL A 346 11.35 4.49 10.75
C VAL A 346 12.30 5.49 11.42
N LEU A 347 12.86 6.43 10.65
CA LEU A 347 13.81 7.44 11.12
C LEU A 347 13.14 8.60 11.85
N SER A 348 12.01 9.11 11.34
CA SER A 348 11.32 10.30 11.86
C SER A 348 9.82 10.13 12.09
N GLY A 349 9.19 9.06 11.60
CA GLY A 349 7.74 8.87 11.70
C GLY A 349 6.95 9.70 10.70
N GLU A 350 7.55 10.03 9.55
CA GLU A 350 7.04 10.98 8.55
C GLU A 350 6.98 10.35 7.15
N MET A 351 5.84 10.56 6.47
CA MET A 351 5.48 10.02 5.14
C MET A 351 4.51 11.02 4.48
N ARG A 352 4.54 11.24 3.17
CA ARG A 352 3.74 12.31 2.52
C ARG A 352 2.29 11.93 2.16
N ASP A 353 1.89 10.67 2.34
CA ASP A 353 0.55 10.12 1.99
C ASP A 353 -0.62 10.67 2.82
N THR A 354 -0.40 11.72 3.62
CA THR A 354 -1.42 12.45 4.39
C THR A 354 -1.63 13.88 3.92
N ALA A 355 -0.79 14.39 3.01
CA ALA A 355 -1.00 15.69 2.35
C ALA A 355 -1.97 15.60 1.16
N GLN A 356 -2.08 14.43 0.52
CA GLN A 356 -3.09 14.14 -0.50
C GLN A 356 -4.23 13.32 0.12
N LEU A 357 -5.45 13.85 0.05
CA LEU A 357 -6.66 13.23 0.58
C LEU A 357 -6.88 11.83 -0.03
N ASN A 358 -6.96 10.80 0.84
CA ASN A 358 -7.90 9.65 0.80
C ASN A 358 -7.46 8.45 1.67
N SER A 359 -6.27 8.48 2.30
CA SER A 359 -5.80 7.42 3.21
C SER A 359 -6.33 7.59 4.65
N PHE A 360 -7.64 7.39 4.86
CA PHE A 360 -8.30 7.52 6.19
C PHE A 360 -7.55 6.79 7.33
N ALA A 361 -6.94 5.64 7.02
CA ALA A 361 -6.09 4.87 7.92
C ALA A 361 -4.87 5.65 8.46
N VAL A 362 -4.11 6.31 7.56
CA VAL A 362 -2.89 7.05 7.92
C VAL A 362 -3.25 8.37 8.58
N TYR A 363 -4.29 9.05 8.09
CA TYR A 363 -4.86 10.24 8.72
C TYR A 363 -5.26 9.99 10.19
N GLY A 364 -5.90 8.86 10.47
CA GLY A 364 -6.22 8.44 11.84
C GLY A 364 -4.98 8.27 12.73
N LEU A 365 -3.94 7.62 12.23
CA LEU A 365 -2.68 7.44 12.95
C LEU A 365 -1.98 8.78 13.19
N GLU A 366 -1.89 9.67 12.20
CA GLU A 366 -1.24 10.97 12.36
C GLU A 366 -1.96 11.91 13.33
N LYS A 367 -3.29 11.87 13.34
CA LYS A 367 -4.13 12.73 14.19
C LYS A 367 -4.10 12.35 15.67
N PHE A 368 -3.71 11.11 16.01
CA PHE A 368 -3.65 10.59 17.38
C PHE A 368 -2.26 10.17 17.88
N LEU A 369 -1.26 10.02 16.99
CA LEU A 369 0.12 9.66 17.33
C LEU A 369 1.11 10.73 16.84
N SER A 370 1.93 11.23 17.75
CA SER A 370 3.03 12.13 17.44
C SER A 370 4.13 11.46 16.60
N LYS A 371 4.95 12.26 15.89
CA LYS A 371 6.06 11.77 15.05
C LYS A 371 6.95 10.76 15.78
N GLU A 372 7.34 11.06 17.04
CA GLU A 372 8.15 10.15 17.87
C GLU A 372 7.43 8.81 18.13
N GLU A 373 6.13 8.84 18.44
CA GLU A 373 5.36 7.61 18.70
C GLU A 373 5.23 6.76 17.45
N ARG A 374 5.02 7.36 16.28
CA ARG A 374 4.97 6.65 15.00
C ARG A 374 6.33 6.02 14.68
N ALA A 375 7.42 6.78 14.82
CA ALA A 375 8.77 6.27 14.63
C ALA A 375 9.12 5.12 15.59
N ASP A 376 8.68 5.16 16.86
CA ASP A 376 8.91 4.09 17.83
C ASP A 376 8.03 2.85 17.57
N ILE A 377 6.81 3.05 17.05
CA ILE A 377 5.91 1.97 16.62
C ILE A 377 6.45 1.27 15.37
N PHE A 378 6.83 2.01 14.33
CA PHE A 378 7.34 1.43 13.08
C PHE A 378 8.67 0.70 13.29
N ARG A 379 9.59 1.23 14.12
CA ARG A 379 10.80 0.48 14.53
C ARG A 379 10.49 -0.78 15.33
N ALA A 380 9.37 -0.82 16.06
CA ALA A 380 8.89 -2.03 16.75
C ALA A 380 8.06 -2.97 15.84
N MET A 381 8.17 -2.82 14.52
CA MET A 381 7.58 -3.67 13.49
C MET A 381 8.67 -4.00 12.45
N PRO A 382 9.62 -4.92 12.71
CA PRO A 382 10.70 -5.22 11.77
C PRO A 382 10.21 -5.64 10.38
N GLY A 383 8.98 -6.15 10.23
CA GLY A 383 8.36 -6.40 8.93
C GLY A 383 8.19 -5.15 8.07
N ILE A 384 7.98 -3.96 8.65
CA ILE A 384 8.01 -2.68 7.92
C ILE A 384 9.41 -2.45 7.36
N SER A 385 10.44 -2.51 8.22
CA SER A 385 11.85 -2.35 7.87
C SER A 385 12.43 -3.43 6.93
N SER A 386 11.62 -4.39 6.48
CA SER A 386 11.94 -5.28 5.37
C SER A 386 11.92 -4.55 4.01
N MET A 387 11.25 -3.39 3.96
CA MET A 387 11.16 -2.51 2.80
C MET A 387 12.24 -1.40 2.81
N LEU A 388 13.23 -1.45 3.70
CA LEU A 388 14.36 -0.52 3.65
C LEU A 388 15.11 -0.66 2.31
N PRO A 389 15.58 0.45 1.69
CA PRO A 389 16.21 0.41 0.37
C PRO A 389 17.40 -0.55 0.25
N MET A 390 17.38 -1.40 -0.78
CA MET A 390 18.42 -2.40 -1.03
C MET A 390 19.37 -1.97 -2.15
N GLY A 391 20.62 -2.46 -2.10
CA GLY A 391 21.65 -2.25 -3.12
C GLY A 391 22.43 -0.93 -3.01
N GLY A 392 22.07 -0.05 -2.07
CA GLY A 392 22.81 1.18 -1.77
C GLY A 392 23.12 2.04 -3.00
N ASP A 393 24.31 2.62 -3.03
CA ASP A 393 24.71 3.59 -4.06
C ASP A 393 24.81 2.98 -5.48
N ALA A 394 24.89 1.65 -5.60
CA ALA A 394 24.91 0.96 -6.88
C ALA A 394 23.55 0.99 -7.60
N ILE A 395 22.45 0.96 -6.85
CA ILE A 395 21.07 1.11 -7.35
C ILE A 395 20.64 2.58 -7.36
N TRP A 396 20.89 3.31 -6.27
CA TRP A 396 20.21 4.57 -5.98
C TRP A 396 21.04 5.82 -6.30
N GLY A 397 22.31 5.66 -6.69
CA GLY A 397 23.24 6.73 -7.04
C GLY A 397 24.28 7.05 -5.97
N SER A 398 25.37 7.69 -6.40
CA SER A 398 26.40 8.25 -5.52
C SER A 398 26.62 9.74 -5.84
N ILE A 399 27.23 10.50 -4.93
CA ILE A 399 27.36 11.97 -5.08
C ILE A 399 28.24 12.34 -6.28
N GLU A 400 29.15 11.46 -6.67
CA GLU A 400 30.15 11.65 -7.73
C GLU A 400 29.57 11.43 -9.13
N ASP A 401 28.70 10.42 -9.29
CA ASP A 401 28.16 9.97 -10.59
C ASP A 401 26.67 10.32 -10.80
N GLY A 402 26.01 10.85 -9.76
CA GLY A 402 24.56 11.06 -9.74
C GLY A 402 23.76 9.77 -9.56
N ALA A 403 22.45 9.84 -9.82
CA ALA A 403 21.52 8.73 -9.70
C ALA A 403 21.11 8.16 -11.07
N PRO A 404 20.87 6.84 -11.18
CA PRO A 404 20.37 6.22 -12.41
C PRO A 404 19.07 6.85 -12.94
N ASP A 405 18.18 7.28 -12.04
CA ASP A 405 16.91 7.92 -12.37
C ASP A 405 16.96 9.45 -12.52
N ASP A 406 18.16 10.08 -12.49
CA ASP A 406 18.31 11.51 -12.78
C ASP A 406 17.98 11.86 -14.25
N LEU A 407 17.28 12.98 -14.41
CA LEU A 407 16.82 13.52 -15.68
C LEU A 407 17.80 14.57 -16.27
N PRO A 408 17.90 14.70 -17.60
CA PRO A 408 18.69 15.77 -18.22
C PRO A 408 18.16 17.16 -17.83
N GLY A 409 19.04 18.02 -17.29
CA GLY A 409 18.68 19.39 -16.87
C GLY A 409 18.01 19.50 -15.50
N GLN A 410 17.99 18.43 -14.70
CA GLN A 410 17.46 18.43 -13.34
C GLN A 410 18.31 19.31 -12.40
N GLU A 411 17.68 20.20 -11.62
CA GLU A 411 18.39 21.17 -10.76
C GLU A 411 19.24 20.51 -9.66
N GLN A 412 18.79 19.38 -9.12
CA GLN A 412 19.51 18.59 -8.12
C GLN A 412 19.35 17.09 -8.36
N SER A 413 20.43 16.33 -8.25
CA SER A 413 20.45 14.86 -8.34
C SER A 413 19.70 14.17 -7.18
N PHE A 414 19.03 13.06 -7.49
CA PHE A 414 18.43 12.16 -6.51
C PHE A 414 19.43 11.26 -5.75
N ALA A 415 20.74 11.37 -6.02
CA ALA A 415 21.77 10.56 -5.35
C ALA A 415 21.84 10.83 -3.84
N ALA A 416 21.59 12.07 -3.42
CA ALA A 416 21.35 12.40 -2.01
C ALA A 416 19.91 12.01 -1.65
N LEU A 417 19.74 11.07 -0.72
CA LEU A 417 18.43 10.71 -0.15
C LEU A 417 18.04 11.65 1.00
N LEU A 418 18.98 11.96 1.89
CA LEU A 418 18.77 12.89 3.00
C LEU A 418 19.61 14.15 2.80
N ASN A 419 18.96 15.30 2.68
CA ASN A 419 19.58 16.60 2.52
C ASN A 419 19.44 17.41 3.80
N PHE A 420 20.49 18.11 4.22
CA PHE A 420 20.48 18.90 5.45
C PHE A 420 20.74 20.36 5.14
N ARG A 421 19.83 21.24 5.59
CA ARG A 421 20.00 22.70 5.48
C ARG A 421 20.67 23.22 6.74
N GLY A 422 21.75 23.97 6.58
CA GLY A 422 22.60 24.43 7.67
C GLY A 422 21.84 25.24 8.71
N SER A 423 21.98 24.83 9.97
CA SER A 423 21.69 25.62 11.17
C SER A 423 22.79 25.33 12.19
N ASP A 424 23.07 26.25 13.11
CA ASP A 424 24.19 26.14 14.07
C ASP A 424 23.97 25.07 15.18
N ASN A 425 23.06 24.13 14.96
CA ASN A 425 22.67 23.06 15.88
C ASN A 425 23.34 21.72 15.53
N TRP A 426 24.06 21.17 16.51
CA TRP A 426 24.88 19.96 16.42
C TRP A 426 24.12 18.63 16.24
N THR A 427 22.82 18.64 15.89
CA THR A 427 21.98 17.41 15.80
C THR A 427 21.85 16.85 14.38
N ILE A 428 22.17 17.65 13.36
CA ILE A 428 22.13 17.26 11.93
C ILE A 428 23.53 16.94 11.39
N PRO A 429 23.67 16.01 10.43
CA PRO A 429 24.88 15.86 9.63
C PRO A 429 25.28 17.16 8.90
N LEU A 430 26.59 17.38 8.75
CA LEU A 430 27.15 18.52 8.00
C LEU A 430 27.06 18.35 6.47
N HIS A 431 26.71 17.16 5.99
CA HIS A 431 26.71 16.79 4.58
C HIS A 431 25.47 15.96 4.25
N ASN A 432 24.99 16.10 3.01
CA ASN A 432 23.90 15.27 2.49
C ASN A 432 24.34 13.80 2.39
N LEU A 433 23.40 12.88 2.59
CA LEU A 433 23.66 11.44 2.64
C LEU A 433 22.99 10.73 1.46
N THR A 434 23.75 9.83 0.81
CA THR A 434 23.22 8.85 -0.13
C THR A 434 22.38 7.79 0.59
N VAL A 435 21.82 6.83 -0.14
CA VAL A 435 21.06 5.72 0.47
C VAL A 435 21.91 4.91 1.45
N SER A 436 23.17 4.61 1.13
CA SER A 436 24.08 3.92 2.06
C SER A 436 24.34 4.75 3.32
N GLY A 437 24.71 6.03 3.16
CA GLY A 437 24.97 6.92 4.29
C GLY A 437 23.74 7.19 5.16
N ALA A 438 22.54 7.18 4.56
CA ALA A 438 21.26 7.37 5.25
C ALA A 438 20.85 6.13 6.07
N LEU A 439 21.10 4.92 5.55
CA LEU A 439 20.94 3.67 6.30
C LEU A 439 21.92 3.60 7.48
N ASP A 440 23.19 3.96 7.27
CA ASP A 440 24.17 4.00 8.36
C ASP A 440 23.83 5.07 9.41
N TYR A 441 23.35 6.26 8.99
CA TYR A 441 22.83 7.26 9.93
C TYR A 441 21.67 6.69 10.76
N LEU A 442 20.68 6.05 10.12
CA LEU A 442 19.57 5.38 10.82
C LEU A 442 20.10 4.36 11.84
N PHE A 443 21.02 3.45 11.47
CA PHE A 443 21.54 2.43 12.39
C PHE A 443 22.42 3.02 13.51
N ASN A 444 23.09 4.15 13.28
CA ASN A 444 23.93 4.82 14.27
C ASN A 444 23.14 5.73 15.22
N THR A 445 21.96 6.23 14.82
CA THR A 445 21.10 7.08 15.68
C THR A 445 19.90 6.36 16.30
N SER A 446 19.54 5.17 15.82
CA SER A 446 18.52 4.31 16.43
C SER A 446 19.08 3.51 17.61
N GLN A 447 18.20 2.98 18.46
CA GLN A 447 18.61 2.21 19.62
C GLN A 447 19.16 0.83 19.22
N ASP A 448 20.09 0.30 20.01
CA ASP A 448 20.82 -0.94 19.71
C ASP A 448 19.89 -2.11 19.37
N TRP A 449 18.78 -2.27 20.10
CA TRP A 449 17.80 -3.33 19.89
C TRP A 449 17.21 -3.35 18.47
N TYR A 450 16.97 -2.17 17.87
CA TYR A 450 16.46 -2.06 16.51
C TYR A 450 17.55 -2.41 15.49
N ARG A 451 18.75 -1.85 15.66
CA ARG A 451 19.91 -2.17 14.81
C ARG A 451 20.23 -3.66 14.81
N GLU A 452 20.18 -4.31 15.98
CA GLU A 452 20.37 -5.75 16.14
C GLU A 452 19.25 -6.55 15.46
N GLN A 453 17.98 -6.17 15.69
CA GLN A 453 16.82 -6.85 15.10
C GLN A 453 16.80 -6.79 13.57
N ILE A 454 17.16 -5.65 12.97
CA ILE A 454 17.21 -5.51 11.51
C ILE A 454 18.44 -6.23 10.93
N ARG A 455 19.65 -6.03 11.49
CA ARG A 455 20.89 -6.69 10.99
C ARG A 455 20.93 -8.21 11.23
N SER A 456 20.06 -8.74 12.08
CA SER A 456 19.85 -10.20 12.24
C SER A 456 18.70 -10.76 11.40
N SER A 457 17.87 -9.92 10.77
CA SER A 457 16.74 -10.33 9.92
C SER A 457 16.97 -10.13 8.42
N TYR A 458 17.68 -9.06 8.03
CA TYR A 458 17.69 -8.56 6.65
C TYR A 458 19.06 -8.06 6.18
N SER A 459 19.24 -8.01 4.87
CA SER A 459 20.43 -7.44 4.20
C SER A 459 20.04 -6.45 3.11
N HIS A 460 20.98 -5.57 2.76
CA HIS A 460 20.79 -4.47 1.81
C HIS A 460 21.94 -4.40 0.78
N GLY A 461 22.75 -5.46 0.65
CA GLY A 461 23.96 -5.49 -0.17
C GLY A 461 23.72 -5.84 -1.64
N VAL A 462 24.80 -6.16 -2.35
CA VAL A 462 24.79 -6.66 -3.73
C VAL A 462 25.85 -7.75 -3.89
N ALA A 463 25.44 -8.94 -4.31
CA ALA A 463 26.33 -10.04 -4.66
C ALA A 463 27.03 -9.79 -6.00
N GLN A 464 28.36 -9.89 -6.02
CA GLN A 464 29.14 -9.56 -7.22
C GLN A 464 29.30 -10.75 -8.18
N THR A 465 29.25 -11.99 -7.67
CA THR A 465 29.48 -13.22 -8.46
C THR A 465 28.43 -14.30 -8.21
N SER A 466 28.34 -15.27 -9.11
CA SER A 466 27.50 -16.47 -8.95
C SER A 466 27.89 -17.29 -7.70
N GLU A 467 29.18 -17.36 -7.35
CA GLU A 467 29.62 -18.05 -6.13
C GLU A 467 29.11 -17.35 -4.85
N GLU A 468 29.06 -16.03 -4.84
CA GLU A 468 28.50 -15.28 -3.72
C GLU A 468 26.99 -15.50 -3.58
N VAL A 469 26.26 -15.56 -4.69
CA VAL A 469 24.82 -15.89 -4.69
C VAL A 469 24.58 -17.29 -4.11
N GLU A 470 25.24 -18.33 -4.61
CA GLU A 470 25.07 -19.72 -4.11
C GLU A 470 25.58 -19.93 -2.67
N ARG A 471 26.42 -19.02 -2.16
CA ARG A 471 26.77 -18.93 -0.73
C ARG A 471 25.64 -18.28 0.08
N ASN A 472 25.06 -17.19 -0.42
CA ASN A 472 23.99 -16.43 0.23
C ASN A 472 22.67 -17.23 0.35
N GLU A 473 22.41 -18.18 -0.55
CA GLU A 473 21.30 -19.15 -0.42
C GLU A 473 21.27 -19.88 0.95
N ARG A 474 22.39 -19.92 1.67
CA ARG A 474 22.51 -20.59 2.98
C ARG A 474 22.30 -19.67 4.18
N ASP A 475 22.09 -18.37 3.97
CA ASP A 475 21.91 -17.35 5.01
C ASP A 475 20.49 -16.76 4.93
N PRO A 476 19.58 -17.10 5.86
CA PRO A 476 18.20 -16.59 5.85
C PRO A 476 18.06 -15.06 5.82
N ARG A 477 19.08 -14.31 6.24
CA ARG A 477 19.08 -12.84 6.18
C ARG A 477 19.15 -12.30 4.75
N LYS A 478 19.66 -13.11 3.82
CA LYS A 478 19.86 -12.77 2.40
C LYS A 478 18.61 -13.05 1.56
N TRP A 479 17.77 -14.01 1.96
CA TRP A 479 16.61 -14.50 1.20
C TRP A 479 15.53 -13.44 0.86
N ILE A 480 15.59 -12.24 1.43
CA ILE A 480 14.72 -11.14 1.01
C ILE A 480 15.29 -10.37 -0.20
N ASN A 481 16.61 -10.33 -0.37
CA ASN A 481 17.30 -9.38 -1.24
C ASN A 481 17.61 -10.00 -2.60
N PRO A 482 16.88 -9.63 -3.67
CA PRO A 482 17.07 -10.21 -5.01
C PRO A 482 18.34 -9.71 -5.71
N LEU A 483 19.14 -8.85 -5.05
CA LEU A 483 20.51 -8.49 -5.44
C LEU A 483 21.58 -9.36 -4.76
N GLU A 484 21.20 -10.23 -3.82
CA GLU A 484 22.12 -11.12 -3.09
C GLU A 484 21.78 -12.60 -3.21
N THR A 485 20.55 -12.96 -3.57
CA THR A 485 20.09 -14.35 -3.81
C THR A 485 19.46 -14.51 -5.20
N ARG A 486 19.29 -15.77 -5.67
CA ARG A 486 18.77 -16.09 -7.02
C ARG A 486 17.29 -16.42 -7.05
N LEU A 487 16.68 -16.37 -8.23
CA LEU A 487 15.41 -17.06 -8.47
C LEU A 487 15.54 -18.59 -8.27
N PRO A 488 14.41 -19.28 -8.03
CA PRO A 488 14.30 -20.74 -7.97
C PRO A 488 14.92 -21.46 -9.17
N ARG A 489 15.30 -22.74 -8.99
CA ARG A 489 15.78 -23.59 -10.10
C ARG A 489 14.66 -24.15 -10.98
N ALA A 490 13.67 -23.31 -11.29
CA ALA A 490 12.44 -23.68 -11.98
C ALA A 490 12.39 -23.11 -13.42
N PRO A 491 12.88 -23.84 -14.44
CA PRO A 491 12.93 -23.34 -15.81
C PRO A 491 11.54 -23.19 -16.47
N SER A 492 10.48 -23.80 -15.93
CA SER A 492 9.11 -23.57 -16.41
C SER A 492 8.41 -22.37 -15.77
N LEU A 493 9.00 -21.78 -14.71
CA LEU A 493 8.39 -20.69 -13.95
C LEU A 493 8.24 -19.45 -14.82
N LYS A 494 7.02 -18.92 -14.88
CA LYS A 494 6.68 -17.67 -15.54
C LYS A 494 6.56 -16.57 -14.48
N ILE A 495 7.24 -15.44 -14.67
CA ILE A 495 7.20 -14.29 -13.76
C ILE A 495 6.55 -13.13 -14.51
N TYR A 496 5.44 -12.61 -13.97
CA TYR A 496 4.66 -11.52 -14.54
C TYR A 496 4.80 -10.29 -13.64
N CYS A 497 5.57 -9.30 -14.06
CA CYS A 497 5.72 -8.05 -13.33
C CYS A 497 4.74 -7.01 -13.87
N PHE A 498 3.70 -6.72 -13.10
CA PHE A 498 2.65 -5.76 -13.43
C PHE A 498 2.71 -4.60 -12.44
N TYR A 499 3.02 -3.38 -12.87
CA TYR A 499 3.20 -2.26 -11.94
C TYR A 499 2.81 -0.91 -12.53
N GLY A 500 2.46 0.02 -11.63
CA GLY A 500 2.10 1.38 -11.98
C GLY A 500 3.33 2.22 -12.38
N VAL A 501 3.14 3.13 -13.33
CA VAL A 501 4.20 4.08 -13.74
C VAL A 501 3.65 5.49 -13.96
N GLY A 502 4.46 6.51 -13.67
CA GLY A 502 4.14 7.91 -13.94
C GLY A 502 3.32 8.61 -12.85
N LYS A 503 3.09 7.99 -11.69
CA LYS A 503 2.61 8.72 -10.50
C LYS A 503 3.81 9.33 -9.77
N PRO A 504 3.80 10.64 -9.42
CA PRO A 504 4.86 11.25 -8.63
C PRO A 504 5.05 10.51 -7.30
N THR A 505 6.30 10.13 -7.01
CA THR A 505 6.64 9.23 -5.89
C THR A 505 7.81 9.80 -5.10
N GLU A 506 7.75 9.74 -3.77
CA GLU A 506 8.80 10.31 -2.91
C GLU A 506 10.18 9.68 -3.20
N ARG A 507 11.22 10.50 -3.44
CA ARG A 507 12.54 10.03 -3.91
C ARG A 507 13.74 10.61 -3.14
N SER A 508 13.60 11.79 -2.55
CA SER A 508 14.62 12.47 -1.73
C SER A 508 13.97 13.44 -0.74
N TYR A 509 14.67 13.80 0.33
CA TYR A 509 14.11 14.51 1.49
C TYR A 509 15.03 15.62 2.00
N TYR A 510 14.44 16.71 2.48
CA TYR A 510 15.13 17.75 3.24
C TYR A 510 14.78 17.63 4.72
N TYR A 511 15.80 17.62 5.56
CA TYR A 511 15.70 17.50 7.01
C TYR A 511 16.32 18.71 7.71
N ARG A 512 15.70 19.08 8.83
CA ARG A 512 16.19 20.11 9.77
C ARG A 512 16.24 19.57 11.20
N SER A 513 16.97 20.25 12.07
CA SER A 513 16.81 20.04 13.52
C SER A 513 15.34 20.30 13.92
N PRO A 514 14.76 19.51 14.85
CA PRO A 514 13.44 19.81 15.39
C PRO A 514 13.40 21.18 16.03
N ASP A 515 12.22 21.81 16.04
CA ASP A 515 12.00 23.02 16.84
C ASP A 515 12.27 22.73 18.33
N PRO A 516 12.86 23.67 19.10
CA PRO A 516 13.31 23.44 20.48
C PRO A 516 12.14 23.35 21.48
N LEU A 517 11.36 22.28 21.35
CA LEU A 517 10.27 21.88 22.22
C LEU A 517 10.79 20.83 23.23
N PRO A 518 10.52 20.96 24.53
CA PRO A 518 11.13 20.14 25.59
C PRO A 518 10.58 18.69 25.68
N THR A 519 10.02 18.16 24.59
CA THR A 519 9.18 16.94 24.59
C THR A 519 9.49 15.92 23.49
N THR A 520 10.33 16.24 22.49
CA THR A 520 10.69 15.32 21.40
C THR A 520 12.08 14.70 21.60
N LYS A 521 12.23 13.41 21.28
CA LYS A 521 13.51 12.67 21.23
C LYS A 521 13.95 12.33 19.80
N LEU A 522 13.31 12.90 18.79
CA LEU A 522 13.79 12.81 17.40
C LEU A 522 15.01 13.73 17.22
N ASN A 523 16.05 13.28 16.54
CA ASN A 523 17.24 14.09 16.26
C ASN A 523 17.03 15.09 15.10
N ILE A 524 16.13 14.73 14.19
CA ILE A 524 15.82 15.42 12.92
C ILE A 524 14.32 15.30 12.61
N THR A 525 13.78 16.22 11.80
CA THR A 525 12.42 16.17 11.24
C THR A 525 12.43 16.74 9.81
N ILE A 526 11.49 16.32 8.96
CA ILE A 526 11.39 16.82 7.58
C ILE A 526 11.14 18.34 7.62
N ASP A 527 11.84 19.08 6.75
CA ASP A 527 11.61 20.52 6.57
C ASP A 527 10.36 20.79 5.74
N THR A 528 9.19 20.58 6.35
CA THR A 528 7.90 20.86 5.74
C THR A 528 7.64 22.34 5.47
N THR A 529 8.60 23.24 5.74
CA THR A 529 8.52 24.66 5.36
C THR A 529 9.14 24.93 3.98
N LEU A 530 9.92 23.98 3.45
CA LEU A 530 10.56 24.10 2.15
C LEU A 530 9.66 23.59 1.02
N THR A 531 9.08 24.53 0.28
CA THR A 531 8.52 24.28 -1.07
C THR A 531 9.25 25.17 -2.07
N GLN A 532 9.85 24.59 -3.09
CA GLN A 532 10.72 25.27 -4.06
C GLN A 532 10.64 24.60 -5.44
N GLY A 533 10.32 25.40 -6.46
CA GLY A 533 10.06 24.93 -7.82
C GLY A 533 8.84 23.98 -7.88
N GLU A 534 8.77 23.17 -8.93
CA GLU A 534 7.79 22.07 -9.04
C GLU A 534 8.33 20.75 -8.44
N MET A 535 9.61 20.73 -8.05
CA MET A 535 10.35 19.52 -7.66
C MET A 535 10.30 19.25 -6.15
N ILE A 536 10.35 20.29 -5.32
CA ILE A 536 10.43 20.19 -3.85
C ILE A 536 9.12 20.71 -3.27
N ASP A 537 8.35 19.83 -2.63
CA ASP A 537 7.07 20.17 -2.00
C ASP A 537 7.04 19.66 -0.55
N HIS A 538 6.89 20.59 0.41
CA HIS A 538 6.92 20.35 1.85
C HIS A 538 8.12 19.50 2.31
N GLY A 539 9.32 19.82 1.81
CA GLY A 539 10.57 19.16 2.13
C GLY A 539 10.78 17.81 1.42
N VAL A 540 9.87 17.40 0.53
CA VAL A 540 9.94 16.10 -0.16
C VAL A 540 10.07 16.29 -1.67
N VAL A 541 11.09 15.65 -2.23
CA VAL A 541 11.40 15.60 -3.67
C VAL A 541 10.67 14.42 -4.30
N MET A 542 10.01 14.64 -5.44
CA MET A 542 9.32 13.59 -6.19
C MET A 542 10.13 13.10 -7.41
N GLY A 543 10.13 11.78 -7.61
CA GLY A 543 10.60 11.10 -8.82
C GLY A 543 9.52 10.18 -9.41
N GLU A 544 9.92 9.27 -10.31
CA GLU A 544 9.01 8.34 -11.00
C GLU A 544 8.68 7.09 -10.17
N GLY A 545 7.42 6.64 -10.21
CA GLY A 545 6.95 5.41 -9.56
C GLY A 545 5.43 5.22 -9.64
N ASP A 546 4.85 4.55 -8.65
CA ASP A 546 3.41 4.30 -8.48
C ASP A 546 2.75 5.08 -7.31
N GLY A 547 3.46 6.08 -6.77
CA GLY A 547 3.05 6.90 -5.63
C GLY A 547 3.66 6.46 -4.29
N THR A 548 3.97 5.17 -4.14
CA THR A 548 4.59 4.63 -2.92
C THR A 548 5.96 4.02 -3.18
N VAL A 549 6.13 3.30 -4.30
CA VAL A 549 7.34 2.56 -4.66
C VAL A 549 8.00 3.20 -5.88
N ASN A 550 9.29 3.52 -5.76
CA ASN A 550 10.08 4.12 -6.83
C ASN A 550 10.21 3.15 -8.02
N LEU A 551 10.21 3.70 -9.24
CA LEU A 551 10.30 2.93 -10.49
C LEU A 551 11.54 2.01 -10.54
N LEU A 552 12.67 2.42 -9.95
CA LEU A 552 13.84 1.57 -9.79
C LEU A 552 13.54 0.29 -9.00
N SER A 553 12.83 0.38 -7.88
CA SER A 553 12.56 -0.77 -7.00
C SER A 553 11.59 -1.78 -7.62
N THR A 554 10.47 -1.32 -8.18
CA THR A 554 9.49 -2.23 -8.79
C THR A 554 9.91 -2.70 -10.18
N GLY A 555 10.74 -1.92 -10.90
CA GLY A 555 11.06 -2.15 -12.30
C GLY A 555 12.42 -2.80 -12.57
N TYR A 556 13.46 -2.57 -11.75
CA TYR A 556 14.84 -2.96 -12.08
C TYR A 556 15.03 -4.47 -12.19
N MET A 557 14.58 -5.24 -11.18
CA MET A 557 14.76 -6.70 -11.19
C MET A 557 14.05 -7.35 -12.39
N CYS A 558 12.85 -6.89 -12.73
CA CYS A 558 12.10 -7.44 -13.86
C CYS A 558 12.67 -7.01 -15.23
N ASN A 559 13.23 -5.80 -15.35
CA ASN A 559 13.76 -5.30 -16.62
C ASN A 559 15.22 -5.68 -16.90
N GLN A 560 16.04 -5.88 -15.86
CA GLN A 560 17.49 -6.06 -15.99
C GLN A 560 18.07 -7.04 -14.96
N GLY A 561 17.74 -6.92 -13.67
CA GLY A 561 18.37 -7.71 -12.61
C GLY A 561 18.23 -9.23 -12.84
N TRP A 562 17.01 -9.74 -13.00
CA TRP A 562 16.75 -11.15 -13.31
C TRP A 562 17.01 -11.55 -14.78
N LYS A 563 17.71 -10.70 -15.56
CA LYS A 563 18.34 -11.09 -16.82
C LYS A 563 19.82 -11.43 -16.64
N LEU A 564 20.41 -11.10 -15.49
CA LEU A 564 21.75 -11.54 -15.11
C LEU A 564 21.68 -13.02 -14.69
N GLN A 565 22.58 -13.84 -15.25
CA GLN A 565 22.63 -15.28 -15.09
C GLN A 565 22.79 -15.68 -13.62
N ARG A 566 23.53 -14.92 -12.82
CA ARG A 566 23.69 -15.21 -11.38
C ARG A 566 22.38 -15.08 -10.59
N TYR A 567 21.48 -14.17 -10.98
CA TYR A 567 20.19 -13.99 -10.29
C TYR A 567 19.04 -14.79 -10.91
N ASN A 568 19.21 -15.33 -12.13
CA ASN A 568 18.21 -16.19 -12.80
C ASN A 568 18.86 -17.39 -13.52
N PRO A 569 19.56 -18.29 -12.81
CA PRO A 569 20.39 -19.32 -13.44
C PRO A 569 19.59 -20.42 -14.16
N ALA A 570 18.28 -20.51 -13.91
CA ALA A 570 17.36 -21.42 -14.61
C ALA A 570 16.65 -20.79 -15.82
N GLY A 571 16.85 -19.48 -16.08
CA GLY A 571 16.23 -18.79 -17.21
C GLY A 571 14.70 -18.64 -17.12
N ALA A 572 14.16 -18.50 -15.90
CA ALA A 572 12.72 -18.31 -15.67
C ALA A 572 12.19 -17.11 -16.47
N LYS A 573 11.06 -17.29 -17.15
CA LYS A 573 10.59 -16.32 -18.16
C LYS A 573 9.90 -15.13 -17.49
N ILE A 574 10.57 -13.96 -17.51
CA ILE A 574 9.98 -12.71 -17.04
C ILE A 574 9.20 -12.00 -18.17
N THR A 575 8.02 -11.47 -17.85
CA THR A 575 7.17 -10.65 -18.73
C THR A 575 6.73 -9.40 -17.98
N VAL A 576 7.05 -8.21 -18.50
CA VAL A 576 6.75 -6.92 -17.87
C VAL A 576 5.55 -6.25 -18.55
N VAL A 577 4.60 -5.75 -17.77
CA VAL A 577 3.51 -4.87 -18.27
C VAL A 577 3.36 -3.66 -17.36
N GLU A 578 3.82 -2.52 -17.85
CA GLU A 578 3.70 -1.22 -17.18
C GLU A 578 2.35 -0.55 -17.45
N MET A 579 1.81 0.10 -16.43
CA MET A 579 0.48 0.69 -16.42
C MET A 579 0.55 2.20 -16.12
N PRO A 580 0.44 3.09 -17.13
CA PRO A 580 0.47 4.54 -16.94
C PRO A 580 -0.60 5.07 -15.98
N HIS A 581 -0.24 6.06 -15.17
CA HIS A 581 -1.16 6.78 -14.31
C HIS A 581 -2.06 7.72 -15.14
N GLU A 582 -3.26 7.26 -15.49
CA GLU A 582 -4.23 7.98 -16.31
C GLU A 582 -5.56 8.13 -15.53
N PRO A 583 -5.57 8.86 -14.39
CA PRO A 583 -6.71 8.86 -13.47
C PRO A 583 -7.92 9.61 -14.01
N GLU A 584 -9.11 9.06 -13.77
CA GLU A 584 -10.39 9.72 -14.06
C GLU A 584 -10.61 10.96 -13.18
N ARG A 585 -11.05 12.06 -13.80
CA ARG A 585 -11.43 13.27 -13.08
C ARG A 585 -12.66 13.00 -12.20
N PHE A 586 -12.62 13.51 -10.97
CA PHE A 586 -13.66 13.33 -9.95
C PHE A 586 -13.84 11.90 -9.41
N ASN A 587 -13.03 10.92 -9.84
CA ASN A 587 -13.00 9.61 -9.22
C ASN A 587 -12.00 9.62 -8.03
N PRO A 588 -12.43 9.37 -6.77
CA PRO A 588 -11.56 9.48 -5.60
C PRO A 588 -10.41 8.46 -5.56
N ARG A 589 -10.50 7.37 -6.34
CA ARG A 589 -9.45 6.34 -6.45
C ARG A 589 -8.83 6.27 -7.85
N GLY A 590 -8.96 7.36 -8.62
CA GLY A 590 -8.45 7.48 -10.00
C GLY A 590 -9.12 6.59 -11.05
N GLY A 591 -10.11 5.78 -10.69
CA GLY A 591 -10.88 4.98 -11.63
C GLY A 591 -10.12 3.83 -12.31
N PRO A 592 -10.65 3.26 -13.41
CA PRO A 592 -10.20 2.01 -14.01
C PRO A 592 -8.83 2.09 -14.69
N ASN A 593 -8.25 3.29 -14.81
CA ASN A 593 -6.91 3.56 -15.34
C ASN A 593 -5.96 4.22 -14.33
N THR A 594 -6.29 4.16 -13.04
CA THR A 594 -5.36 4.47 -11.96
C THR A 594 -4.10 3.58 -12.02
N ALA A 595 -3.04 4.08 -11.41
CA ALA A 595 -1.75 3.43 -11.23
C ALA A 595 -1.14 3.82 -9.88
N ASP A 596 -2.00 4.19 -8.93
CA ASP A 596 -1.63 4.30 -7.52
C ASP A 596 -1.29 2.91 -6.96
N HIS A 597 -0.29 2.84 -6.09
CA HIS A 597 0.22 1.63 -5.48
C HIS A 597 -0.85 0.68 -4.90
N VAL A 598 -1.94 1.21 -4.33
CA VAL A 598 -3.06 0.42 -3.80
C VAL A 598 -4.20 0.34 -4.80
N ASP A 599 -4.59 1.47 -5.41
CA ASP A 599 -5.76 1.49 -6.31
C ASP A 599 -5.54 0.67 -7.60
N ILE A 600 -4.29 0.38 -7.98
CA ILE A 600 -3.97 -0.49 -9.13
C ILE A 600 -4.63 -1.87 -9.04
N LEU A 601 -4.92 -2.37 -7.84
CA LEU A 601 -5.65 -3.63 -7.63
C LEU A 601 -7.09 -3.58 -8.20
N GLY A 602 -7.68 -2.39 -8.31
CA GLY A 602 -8.96 -2.17 -9.00
C GLY A 602 -8.84 -1.83 -10.48
N ARG A 603 -7.63 -1.72 -11.04
CA ARG A 603 -7.43 -1.37 -12.46
C ARG A 603 -7.96 -2.50 -13.34
N GLN A 604 -8.83 -2.17 -14.31
CA GLN A 604 -9.45 -3.16 -15.19
C GLN A 604 -8.40 -3.97 -15.97
N MET A 605 -7.35 -3.30 -16.46
CA MET A 605 -6.26 -3.96 -17.18
C MET A 605 -5.48 -4.95 -16.30
N LEU A 606 -5.23 -4.64 -15.02
CA LEU A 606 -4.57 -5.59 -14.11
C LEU A 606 -5.45 -6.83 -13.89
N ASN A 607 -6.73 -6.61 -13.63
CA ASN A 607 -7.69 -7.68 -13.41
C ASN A 607 -7.76 -8.61 -14.65
N GLU A 608 -7.84 -8.06 -15.86
CA GLU A 608 -7.84 -8.86 -17.09
C GLU A 608 -6.56 -9.72 -17.24
N LEU A 609 -5.39 -9.18 -16.90
CA LEU A 609 -4.12 -9.90 -16.97
C LEU A 609 -4.01 -11.00 -15.90
N ILE A 610 -4.44 -10.73 -14.66
CA ILE A 610 -4.49 -11.73 -13.59
C ILE A 610 -5.39 -12.89 -13.99
N LEU A 611 -6.59 -12.61 -14.51
CA LEU A 611 -7.51 -13.64 -15.01
C LEU A 611 -6.92 -14.43 -16.17
N LYS A 612 -6.22 -13.78 -17.11
CA LYS A 612 -5.57 -14.48 -18.24
C LYS A 612 -4.45 -15.42 -17.79
N VAL A 613 -3.65 -15.06 -16.79
CA VAL A 613 -2.65 -15.98 -16.18
C VAL A 613 -3.35 -17.11 -15.41
N ALA A 614 -4.33 -16.81 -14.55
CA ALA A 614 -5.08 -17.80 -13.77
C ALA A 614 -5.82 -18.84 -14.65
N ALA A 615 -6.34 -18.39 -15.79
CA ALA A 615 -6.96 -19.21 -16.83
C ALA A 615 -5.96 -19.92 -17.76
N GLY A 616 -4.65 -19.84 -17.51
CA GLY A 616 -3.62 -20.55 -18.29
C GLY A 616 -3.21 -19.90 -19.61
N HIS A 617 -3.77 -18.74 -19.94
CA HIS A 617 -3.51 -17.95 -21.16
C HIS A 617 -2.48 -16.83 -20.95
N GLY A 618 -1.65 -16.92 -19.90
CA GLY A 618 -0.61 -15.94 -19.60
C GLY A 618 0.50 -15.83 -20.67
N ASP A 619 0.61 -16.81 -21.57
CA ASP A 619 1.51 -16.78 -22.73
C ASP A 619 1.09 -15.74 -23.79
N THR A 620 -0.21 -15.42 -23.87
CA THR A 620 -0.77 -14.41 -24.77
C THR A 620 -0.39 -12.97 -24.38
N ILE A 621 0.07 -12.76 -23.14
CA ILE A 621 0.44 -11.46 -22.60
C ILE A 621 1.76 -11.00 -23.22
N LYS A 622 1.70 -9.87 -23.93
CA LYS A 622 2.88 -9.24 -24.55
C LYS A 622 3.55 -8.29 -23.56
N GLU A 623 4.88 -8.24 -23.61
CA GLU A 623 5.65 -7.27 -22.85
C GLU A 623 5.30 -5.83 -23.29
N ARG A 624 5.08 -4.94 -22.32
CA ARG A 624 4.84 -3.51 -22.53
C ARG A 624 5.64 -2.71 -21.50
N VAL A 625 6.70 -2.06 -21.95
CA VAL A 625 7.48 -1.08 -21.18
C VAL A 625 7.37 0.26 -21.88
N VAL A 626 6.98 1.29 -21.13
CA VAL A 626 6.71 2.67 -21.60
C VAL A 626 7.48 3.71 -20.81
N SER A 627 7.96 3.35 -19.61
CA SER A 627 8.80 4.17 -18.75
C SER A 627 10.27 4.15 -19.20
N ARG A 628 11.09 5.01 -18.58
CA ARG A 628 12.54 5.06 -18.81
C ARG A 628 13.33 4.01 -18.01
N ILE A 629 12.68 3.05 -17.34
CA ILE A 629 13.34 2.03 -16.49
C ILE A 629 14.52 1.33 -17.18
N ARG A 630 14.43 1.05 -18.49
CA ARG A 630 15.53 0.41 -19.25
C ARG A 630 16.76 1.31 -19.44
N GLN A 631 16.56 2.62 -19.47
CA GLN A 631 17.64 3.61 -19.52
C GLN A 631 18.29 3.78 -18.14
N TYR A 632 17.48 3.80 -17.08
CA TYR A 632 17.99 3.87 -15.71
C TYR A 632 18.74 2.58 -15.32
N ALA A 633 18.17 1.42 -15.61
CA ALA A 633 18.78 0.12 -15.33
C ALA A 633 20.11 -0.11 -16.08
N ALA A 634 20.36 0.60 -17.18
CA ALA A 634 21.64 0.59 -17.90
C ALA A 634 22.72 1.50 -17.26
N LYS A 635 22.34 2.43 -16.36
CA LYS A 635 23.26 3.24 -15.54
C LYS A 635 23.54 2.61 -14.16
N VAL A 636 22.73 1.65 -13.71
CA VAL A 636 22.90 0.94 -12.43
C VAL A 636 24.23 0.18 -12.45
N LYS A 637 25.02 0.32 -11.37
CA LYS A 637 26.40 -0.18 -11.28
C LYS A 637 26.46 -1.69 -10.92
N ILE A 638 25.70 -2.51 -11.64
CA ILE A 638 25.60 -3.96 -11.43
C ILE A 638 25.64 -4.65 -12.80
N TYR A 639 26.73 -5.37 -13.06
CA TYR A 639 27.05 -5.99 -14.35
C TYR A 639 27.15 -7.51 -14.21
N GLU A 640 27.20 -8.25 -15.33
CA GLU A 640 27.56 -9.67 -15.30
C GLU A 640 29.05 -9.86 -14.97
N GLU A 641 29.41 -11.05 -14.50
CA GLU A 641 30.78 -11.48 -14.13
C GLU A 641 31.69 -11.83 -15.32
#